data_AF-A0AAW7FX88-F1
#
_entry.id   AF-A0AAW7FX88-F1
#
_cell.length_a   1.000
_cell.length_b   1.000
_cell.length_c   1.000
_cell.angle_alpha   90.00
_cell.angle_beta   90.00
_cell.angle_gamma   90.00
#
_symmetry.space_group_name_H-M   'P 1'
#
loop_
_entity.id
_entity.type
_entity.pdbx_description
1 polymer ?
#
loop_
_entity_poly.entity_id
_entity_poly.type
_entity_poly.pdbx_seq_one_letter_code
_entity_poly.pdbx_strand_id
1 'polypeptide(L)'
;MSELTPYFVHHRAKKQSGEPSAVFWESAKTENRALRDADNALEDAGKDPASYFKPLVTNFPVVNELPPEGEISFTFCNFYQLGDDGMTWSQIPGVTLPAHPGEKVVEGTDESIVNGVDTSTGEIVDQSQLDHSDDSGNDGLDVDENDDEYTRYPIVQMSFRKQLLSQFTSDALRHHLTQTEHKEIVGLEMDTDNGYVQNLILAAESVEGIKKLDMPFLWKYTKAMKDVFDPEKRHELSLMLHFSKAWIETTHIDRGTLVKEWIAGNRISKVLPPNAPEKAPEKKEELPAVTAERYKRAVAQSLYNLNVESCIARIYPDAEPGSITIEQLKSAKDLIDSRDDIQAKVIKVISHINDIMDYDALSIFGVTRAIDWSDCLNIGPVVLRNQARSWLAENGIYSNGKKSNGYSEWDDDSRAARQSTAPSDDEVGKQLAAQRGEFVEGISDPNDPKWVKTEIGKPEEKPELVTKVAEGIFDVSALMQNSATHGTKKAAETTSNVQVQETDSNEKQAGDALHTGESDLGTGEESNTGQQTDVNQNTDSVSQNSDSVNHIEPKSPELVPEPQPVWPTHFEPGRYENLPNEVYHSANGISSTQLKDVRISPMYYYGRHIAKTIPREQNDAMLRGTIIHSYVLEPERFESEFAVPEEVPAEVVSTSGDLVSIIKEYNAGLPSLATPDELKAYIEELNKTLTPPLSLSGSADETANLYMSLPVDFQRIPDGTKHTASAQKACIKEYNASLQPLLKVSGTREQLLDQIATIDPEYAEKERAKFIPYNVSGTKEQLTEIVRAIRPDVVTADDWHQQQEEASQGKTMISLDMYAQAKNISAALQAHPSASRLLTHPSRQSEVSYFGFDEETGLEIRVRPDLEITLPHARIGGDLKTTSLGYVKQDELKARLHREIISRDYHLSAAMYCDTAELDQFFWIFVNRDEGYHWIAVVEASPDLLELGRKEYRRALRTINDCTMSGNWPAPITEDYTDELNDFDLRRLEALGSL
;
A
#
# COMPACT_ATOMS: atom_id res chain seq x y z
N MET A 1 4.53 -1.15 -3.97
CA MET A 1 5.65 -1.61 -4.85
C MET A 1 6.11 -0.41 -5.64
N SER A 2 7.41 -0.10 -5.68
CA SER A 2 7.92 1.02 -6.49
C SER A 2 8.05 0.56 -7.94
N GLU A 3 7.29 1.17 -8.86
CA GLU A 3 7.38 0.91 -10.30
C GLU A 3 8.81 1.21 -10.81
N LEU A 4 9.33 0.37 -11.72
CA LEU A 4 10.63 0.56 -12.37
C LEU A 4 10.44 1.40 -13.64
N THR A 5 11.32 2.37 -13.89
CA THR A 5 11.28 3.27 -15.06
C THR A 5 12.45 2.97 -16.00
N PRO A 6 12.23 2.87 -17.33
CA PRO A 6 13.30 2.63 -18.29
C PRO A 6 14.13 3.90 -18.54
N TYR A 7 15.46 3.77 -18.50
CA TYR A 7 16.41 4.86 -18.77
C TYR A 7 17.37 4.47 -19.90
N PHE A 8 17.57 5.36 -20.88
CA PHE A 8 18.51 5.18 -21.99
C PHE A 8 19.70 6.15 -21.85
N VAL A 9 20.88 5.60 -21.60
CA VAL A 9 22.11 6.32 -21.23
C VAL A 9 23.10 6.34 -22.39
N HIS A 10 23.66 7.50 -22.68
CA HIS A 10 24.68 7.70 -23.72
C HIS A 10 26.05 8.04 -23.11
N HIS A 11 27.05 7.20 -23.40
CA HIS A 11 28.46 7.42 -23.10
C HIS A 11 29.19 7.95 -24.33
N ARG A 12 29.28 9.28 -24.44
CA ARG A 12 30.00 9.93 -25.53
C ARG A 12 31.52 9.81 -25.34
N ALA A 13 32.22 9.23 -26.30
CA ALA A 13 33.68 9.12 -26.26
C ALA A 13 34.37 10.47 -26.56
N LYS A 14 35.52 10.73 -25.94
CA LYS A 14 36.37 11.89 -26.24
C LYS A 14 37.14 11.64 -27.52
N LYS A 15 37.13 12.58 -28.47
CA LYS A 15 37.83 12.42 -29.77
C LYS A 15 39.31 12.01 -29.67
N GLN A 16 39.98 12.34 -28.56
CA GLN A 16 41.41 12.05 -28.34
C GLN A 16 41.66 10.61 -27.85
N SER A 17 40.66 9.89 -27.34
CA SER A 17 40.84 8.51 -26.84
C SER A 17 40.84 7.48 -27.96
N GLY A 18 40.24 7.79 -29.12
CA GLY A 18 40.09 6.85 -30.22
C GLY A 18 39.03 5.76 -29.98
N GLU A 19 38.29 5.84 -28.88
CA GLU A 19 37.23 4.90 -28.51
C GLU A 19 35.88 5.25 -29.17
N PRO A 20 35.03 4.26 -29.49
CA PRO A 20 33.67 4.50 -29.98
C PRO A 20 32.75 5.00 -28.86
N SER A 21 31.76 5.83 -29.20
CA SER A 21 30.70 6.18 -28.23
C SER A 21 29.78 4.97 -28.01
N ALA A 22 29.20 4.89 -26.81
CA ALA A 22 28.40 3.73 -26.41
C ALA A 22 27.04 4.14 -25.84
N VAL A 23 26.08 3.23 -25.87
CA VAL A 23 24.76 3.40 -25.24
C VAL A 23 24.43 2.21 -24.37
N PHE A 24 23.65 2.43 -23.32
CA PHE A 24 23.21 1.43 -22.34
C PHE A 24 21.76 1.75 -21.94
N TRP A 25 20.94 0.74 -21.66
CA TRP A 25 19.62 1.00 -21.07
C TRP A 25 19.22 -0.07 -20.07
N GLU A 26 18.46 0.36 -19.06
CA GLU A 26 17.88 -0.52 -18.04
C GLU A 26 16.62 0.08 -17.43
N SER A 27 15.77 -0.77 -16.87
CA SER A 27 14.65 -0.40 -16.01
C SER A 27 15.11 -0.27 -14.56
N ALA A 28 15.21 0.96 -14.07
CA ALA A 28 15.71 1.27 -12.73
C ALA A 28 14.69 2.05 -11.89
N LYS A 29 14.87 2.01 -10.56
CA LYS A 29 14.04 2.81 -9.63
C LYS A 29 14.36 4.30 -9.67
N THR A 30 15.57 4.67 -10.10
CA THR A 30 16.04 6.05 -10.17
C THR A 30 17.06 6.23 -11.30
N GLU A 31 17.10 7.44 -11.87
CA GLU A 31 18.08 7.81 -12.91
C GLU A 31 19.54 7.61 -12.45
N ASN A 32 19.84 7.97 -11.20
CA ASN A 32 21.18 7.78 -10.63
C ASN A 32 21.63 6.32 -10.58
N ARG A 33 20.69 5.38 -10.46
CA ARG A 33 21.00 3.96 -10.51
C ARG A 33 21.36 3.55 -11.94
N ALA A 34 20.56 3.95 -12.93
CA ALA A 34 20.84 3.70 -14.33
C ALA A 34 22.17 4.30 -14.81
N LEU A 35 22.51 5.51 -14.37
CA LEU A 35 23.80 6.14 -14.69
C LEU A 35 24.99 5.35 -14.12
N ARG A 36 24.87 4.86 -12.88
CA ARG A 36 25.94 4.07 -12.24
C ARG A 36 26.08 2.70 -12.88
N ASP A 37 24.97 2.04 -13.17
CA ASP A 37 24.97 0.70 -13.75
C ASP A 37 25.47 0.76 -15.22
N ALA A 38 25.25 1.88 -15.92
CA ALA A 38 25.88 2.18 -17.22
C ALA A 38 27.41 2.40 -17.13
N ASP A 39 27.90 3.14 -16.12
CA ASP A 39 29.35 3.29 -15.87
C ASP A 39 30.00 1.94 -15.54
N ASN A 40 29.34 1.10 -14.73
CA ASN A 40 29.81 -0.26 -14.43
C ASN A 40 29.89 -1.11 -15.71
N ALA A 41 28.86 -1.06 -16.57
CA ALA A 41 28.86 -1.80 -17.83
C ALA A 41 29.98 -1.33 -18.78
N LEU A 42 30.34 -0.04 -18.74
CA LEU A 42 31.47 0.51 -19.50
C LEU A 42 32.81 -0.01 -18.97
N GLU A 43 33.00 -0.07 -17.65
CA GLU A 43 34.20 -0.63 -17.01
C GLU A 43 34.33 -2.14 -17.27
N ASP A 44 33.22 -2.89 -17.17
CA ASP A 44 33.15 -4.33 -17.43
C ASP A 44 33.49 -4.67 -18.89
N ALA A 45 33.16 -3.77 -19.83
CA ALA A 45 33.58 -3.85 -21.23
C ALA A 45 35.08 -3.55 -21.44
N GLY A 46 35.84 -3.32 -20.36
CA GLY A 46 37.28 -3.05 -20.38
C GLY A 46 37.64 -1.67 -20.91
N LYS A 47 36.72 -0.71 -20.86
CA LYS A 47 36.93 0.67 -21.32
C LYS A 47 37.27 1.58 -20.15
N ASP A 48 38.23 2.49 -20.35
CA ASP A 48 38.61 3.47 -19.33
C ASP A 48 37.57 4.61 -19.28
N PRO A 49 36.87 4.83 -18.15
CA PRO A 49 35.90 5.92 -18.01
C PRO A 49 36.49 7.30 -18.30
N ALA A 50 37.80 7.51 -18.08
CA ALA A 50 38.48 8.76 -18.42
C ALA A 50 38.44 9.08 -19.92
N SER A 51 38.24 8.07 -20.77
CA SER A 51 38.10 8.20 -22.22
C SER A 51 36.75 8.72 -22.69
N TYR A 52 35.78 8.87 -21.79
CA TYR A 52 34.41 9.29 -22.09
C TYR A 52 34.05 10.59 -21.37
N PHE A 53 33.04 11.31 -21.88
CA PHE A 53 32.37 12.38 -21.14
C PHE A 53 31.41 11.77 -20.12
N LYS A 54 30.91 12.59 -19.19
CA LYS A 54 29.91 12.13 -18.22
C LYS A 54 28.70 11.52 -18.95
N PRO A 55 28.19 10.37 -18.49
CA PRO A 55 27.01 9.76 -19.09
C PRO A 55 25.81 10.72 -19.03
N LEU A 56 25.01 10.67 -20.09
CA LEU A 56 23.81 11.49 -20.23
C LEU A 56 22.60 10.59 -20.50
N VAL A 57 21.54 10.76 -19.72
CA VAL A 57 20.24 10.13 -20.02
C VAL A 57 19.56 10.90 -21.15
N THR A 58 19.05 10.17 -22.13
CA THR A 58 18.39 10.70 -23.33
C THR A 58 16.98 10.11 -23.47
N ASN A 59 16.19 10.59 -24.44
CA ASN A 59 14.88 10.00 -24.71
C ASN A 59 15.04 8.56 -25.20
N PHE A 60 14.15 7.68 -24.76
CA PHE A 60 14.20 6.26 -25.13
C PHE A 60 13.86 6.09 -26.63
N PRO A 61 14.77 5.58 -27.47
CA PRO A 61 14.51 5.44 -28.91
C PRO A 61 13.55 4.27 -29.18
N VAL A 62 12.54 4.50 -30.02
CA VAL A 62 11.62 3.44 -30.49
C VAL A 62 12.16 2.89 -31.81
N VAL A 63 13.14 1.99 -31.71
CA VAL A 63 13.83 1.36 -32.86
C VAL A 63 14.03 -0.13 -32.59
N ASN A 64 14.13 -0.95 -33.63
CA ASN A 64 14.22 -2.41 -33.48
C ASN A 64 15.64 -2.89 -33.15
N GLU A 65 16.64 -2.00 -33.25
CA GLU A 65 18.07 -2.26 -33.10
C GLU A 65 18.61 -1.85 -31.72
N LEU A 66 17.73 -1.76 -30.71
CA LEU A 66 18.14 -1.52 -29.33
C LEU A 66 19.05 -2.66 -28.84
N PRO A 67 20.12 -2.37 -28.10
CA PRO A 67 20.87 -3.43 -27.43
C PRO A 67 19.99 -4.13 -26.39
N PRO A 68 20.34 -5.35 -25.95
CA PRO A 68 19.65 -5.99 -24.83
C PRO A 68 19.68 -5.12 -23.57
N GLU A 69 18.64 -5.22 -22.75
CA GLU A 69 18.57 -4.52 -21.46
C GLU A 69 19.76 -4.91 -20.58
N GLY A 70 20.45 -3.92 -20.01
CA GLY A 70 21.63 -4.13 -19.18
C GLY A 70 22.93 -4.40 -19.97
N GLU A 71 22.92 -4.36 -21.30
CA GLU A 71 24.13 -4.51 -22.12
C GLU A 71 24.56 -3.20 -22.77
N ILE A 72 25.85 -2.87 -22.66
CA ILE A 72 26.43 -1.69 -23.31
C ILE A 72 26.73 -1.99 -24.79
N SER A 73 26.26 -1.13 -25.69
CA SER A 73 26.51 -1.24 -27.13
C SER A 73 27.40 -0.13 -27.64
N PHE A 74 28.50 -0.53 -28.29
CA PHE A 74 29.42 0.36 -29.00
C PHE A 74 29.08 0.50 -30.50
N THR A 75 28.07 -0.23 -30.98
CA THR A 75 27.70 -0.29 -32.39
C THR A 75 26.41 0.46 -32.71
N PHE A 76 25.56 0.74 -31.73
CA PHE A 76 24.32 1.50 -31.92
C PHE A 76 24.56 2.88 -32.56
N CYS A 77 25.60 3.58 -32.10
CA CYS A 77 26.00 4.88 -32.62
C CYS A 77 26.57 4.83 -34.06
N ASN A 78 26.76 3.64 -34.64
CA ASN A 78 27.12 3.49 -36.05
C ASN A 78 25.90 3.64 -36.97
N PHE A 79 24.69 3.44 -36.43
CA PHE A 79 23.43 3.46 -37.17
C PHE A 79 22.57 4.66 -36.79
N TYR A 80 22.67 5.14 -35.55
CA TYR A 80 21.89 6.25 -35.02
C TYR A 80 22.80 7.35 -34.50
N GLN A 81 22.37 8.59 -34.71
CA GLN A 81 23.01 9.79 -34.19
C GLN A 81 22.05 10.54 -33.26
N LEU A 82 22.60 11.04 -32.16
CA LEU A 82 21.90 11.93 -31.26
C LEU A 82 21.77 13.32 -31.92
N GLY A 83 20.56 13.87 -31.92
CA GLY A 83 20.25 15.17 -32.49
C GLY A 83 20.94 16.32 -31.77
N ASP A 84 20.87 17.51 -32.37
CA ASP A 84 21.45 18.74 -31.81
C ASP A 84 20.79 19.17 -30.48
N ASP A 85 19.60 18.63 -30.18
CA ASP A 85 18.90 18.80 -28.91
C ASP A 85 19.53 18.01 -27.74
N GLY A 86 20.45 17.09 -28.04
CA GLY A 86 21.12 16.25 -27.05
C GLY A 86 20.21 15.21 -26.40
N MET A 87 18.98 15.01 -26.89
CA MET A 87 17.97 14.15 -26.26
C MET A 87 17.36 13.14 -27.24
N THR A 88 17.24 13.46 -28.53
CA THR A 88 16.49 12.64 -29.50
C THR A 88 17.42 11.89 -30.44
N TRP A 89 17.15 10.61 -30.68
CA TRP A 89 17.92 9.76 -31.59
C TRP A 89 17.29 9.67 -32.97
N SER A 90 18.11 9.74 -34.02
CA SER A 90 17.68 9.60 -35.42
C SER A 90 18.63 8.70 -36.19
N GLN A 91 18.12 7.91 -37.14
CA GLN A 91 18.97 7.06 -37.98
C GLN A 91 19.87 7.92 -38.86
N ILE A 92 21.14 7.55 -38.98
CA ILE A 92 22.11 8.22 -39.84
C ILE A 92 21.71 7.98 -41.30
N PRO A 93 21.43 9.04 -42.08
CA PRO A 93 21.01 8.88 -43.48
C PRO A 93 22.04 8.12 -44.32
N GLY A 94 21.59 7.09 -45.04
CA GLY A 94 22.43 6.30 -45.95
C GLY A 94 23.21 5.16 -45.29
N VAL A 95 23.05 4.91 -43.99
CA VAL A 95 23.61 3.73 -43.31
C VAL A 95 22.60 2.58 -43.36
N THR A 96 23.02 1.44 -43.93
CA THR A 96 22.24 0.21 -43.96
C THR A 96 22.18 -0.40 -42.57
N LEU A 97 20.97 -0.62 -42.05
CA LEU A 97 20.75 -1.31 -40.78
C LEU A 97 21.18 -2.79 -40.91
N PRO A 98 21.70 -3.40 -39.84
CA PRO A 98 21.98 -4.82 -39.84
C PRO A 98 20.66 -5.56 -40.07
N ALA A 99 20.63 -6.48 -41.04
CA ALA A 99 19.43 -7.25 -41.35
C ALA A 99 18.92 -7.94 -40.07
N HIS A 100 17.65 -7.75 -39.75
CA HIS A 100 17.02 -8.53 -38.69
C HIS A 100 17.16 -10.03 -39.05
N PRO A 101 17.37 -10.92 -38.08
CA PRO A 101 17.48 -12.36 -38.31
C PRO A 101 16.11 -12.98 -38.66
N GLY A 102 15.51 -12.51 -39.75
CA GLY A 102 14.18 -12.84 -40.24
C GLY A 102 13.91 -12.38 -41.69
N GLU A 103 14.67 -11.44 -42.25
CA GLU A 103 14.48 -11.03 -43.65
C GLU A 103 15.37 -11.82 -44.61
N LYS A 104 14.76 -12.78 -45.32
CA LYS A 104 15.26 -13.21 -46.63
C LYS A 104 14.46 -12.48 -47.71
N VAL A 105 15.18 -11.66 -48.45
CA VAL A 105 14.75 -11.02 -49.70
C VAL A 105 14.30 -12.09 -50.70
N VAL A 106 13.10 -11.93 -51.26
CA VAL A 106 12.67 -12.58 -52.51
C VAL A 106 12.29 -11.48 -53.48
N GLU A 107 12.97 -11.44 -54.63
CA GLU A 107 12.73 -10.48 -55.71
C GLU A 107 11.43 -10.80 -56.48
N GLY A 108 10.54 -9.80 -56.56
CA GLY A 108 9.66 -9.55 -57.71
C GLY A 108 8.27 -10.19 -57.70
N THR A 109 7.23 -9.46 -57.28
CA THR A 109 6.27 -8.75 -58.17
C THR A 109 5.13 -8.10 -57.35
N ASP A 110 5.01 -6.78 -57.51
CA ASP A 110 3.92 -5.83 -57.26
C ASP A 110 2.92 -6.03 -56.10
N GLU A 111 3.15 -5.23 -55.05
CA GLU A 111 2.15 -4.78 -54.06
C GLU A 111 1.24 -3.70 -54.67
N SER A 112 -0.08 -3.84 -54.54
CA SER A 112 -0.97 -2.66 -54.69
C SER A 112 -2.18 -2.64 -53.77
N ILE A 113 -2.23 -3.46 -52.71
CA ILE A 113 -3.30 -3.39 -51.71
C ILE A 113 -2.70 -3.47 -50.31
N VAL A 114 -2.87 -2.39 -49.54
CA VAL A 114 -2.48 -2.32 -48.13
C VAL A 114 -3.67 -1.75 -47.36
N ASN A 115 -4.15 -2.48 -46.35
CA ASN A 115 -5.28 -2.07 -45.49
C ASN A 115 -6.60 -1.78 -46.23
N GLY A 116 -6.98 -2.59 -47.22
CA GLY A 116 -8.29 -2.50 -47.88
C GLY A 116 -8.47 -1.30 -48.81
N VAL A 117 -7.38 -0.61 -49.15
CA VAL A 117 -7.36 0.51 -50.11
C VAL A 117 -6.30 0.26 -51.16
N ASP A 118 -6.69 0.35 -52.42
CA ASP A 118 -5.75 0.33 -53.55
C ASP A 118 -5.04 1.70 -53.61
N THR A 119 -3.72 1.69 -53.39
CA THR A 119 -2.91 2.92 -53.33
C THR A 119 -2.72 3.61 -54.69
N SER A 120 -3.13 2.98 -55.80
CA SER A 120 -3.07 3.58 -57.13
C SER A 120 -4.32 4.37 -57.51
N THR A 121 -5.48 4.03 -56.94
CA THR A 121 -6.79 4.60 -57.30
C THR A 121 -7.50 5.29 -56.14
N GLY A 122 -7.21 4.92 -54.89
CA GLY A 122 -7.76 5.54 -53.69
C GLY A 122 -9.20 5.14 -53.35
N GLU A 123 -9.76 4.10 -53.98
CA GLU A 123 -11.07 3.55 -53.60
C GLU A 123 -10.95 2.50 -52.48
N ILE A 124 -11.89 2.55 -51.52
CA ILE A 124 -12.03 1.59 -50.42
C ILE A 124 -12.88 0.42 -50.94
N VAL A 125 -12.35 -0.80 -50.89
CA VAL A 125 -13.04 -2.00 -51.39
C VAL A 125 -13.98 -2.53 -50.29
N ASP A 126 -15.27 -2.66 -50.62
CA ASP A 126 -16.35 -3.06 -49.71
C ASP A 126 -16.19 -4.51 -49.21
N GLN A 127 -16.23 -4.67 -47.89
CA GLN A 127 -15.82 -5.87 -47.15
C GLN A 127 -16.96 -6.88 -46.99
N SER A 128 -17.75 -7.11 -48.05
CA SER A 128 -18.93 -7.97 -48.07
C SER A 128 -18.83 -9.18 -49.01
N GLN A 129 -17.62 -9.54 -49.44
CA GLN A 129 -17.39 -10.59 -50.46
C GLN A 129 -16.32 -11.64 -50.08
N LEU A 130 -15.89 -11.74 -48.82
CA LEU A 130 -14.94 -12.77 -48.37
C LEU A 130 -15.49 -13.63 -47.22
N ASP A 131 -16.80 -13.91 -47.25
CA ASP A 131 -17.34 -15.07 -46.55
C ASP A 131 -17.38 -16.23 -47.54
N HIS A 132 -16.50 -17.23 -47.36
CA HIS A 132 -16.78 -18.66 -47.53
C HIS A 132 -15.53 -19.52 -47.24
N SER A 133 -15.38 -19.99 -46.00
CA SER A 133 -14.99 -21.37 -45.67
C SER A 133 -15.05 -21.63 -44.16
N ASP A 134 -15.21 -22.90 -43.81
CA ASP A 134 -15.79 -23.46 -42.58
C ASP A 134 -14.93 -23.40 -41.30
N ASP A 135 -15.64 -23.31 -40.17
CA ASP A 135 -15.52 -24.12 -38.93
C ASP A 135 -14.11 -24.56 -38.44
N SER A 136 -13.58 -23.90 -37.41
CA SER A 136 -13.09 -24.53 -36.15
C SER A 136 -12.39 -23.49 -35.24
N GLY A 137 -12.34 -23.78 -33.94
CA GLY A 137 -11.89 -22.86 -32.88
C GLY A 137 -10.45 -22.35 -33.05
N ASN A 138 -10.16 -21.25 -32.36
CA ASN A 138 -8.89 -20.52 -32.28
C ASN A 138 -7.64 -21.42 -32.14
N ASP A 139 -7.22 -22.02 -33.24
CA ASP A 139 -5.93 -22.70 -33.40
C ASP A 139 -5.00 -21.63 -33.97
N GLY A 140 -3.89 -21.34 -33.27
CA GLY A 140 -2.95 -20.27 -33.58
C GLY A 140 -2.13 -20.49 -34.87
N LEU A 141 -2.73 -21.12 -35.88
CA LEU A 141 -2.25 -21.30 -37.23
C LEU A 141 -3.34 -20.88 -38.20
N ASP A 142 -3.08 -19.82 -38.95
CA ASP A 142 -3.89 -19.45 -40.11
C ASP A 142 -3.46 -20.35 -41.27
N VAL A 143 -4.28 -21.34 -41.60
CA VAL A 143 -3.99 -22.32 -42.66
C VAL A 143 -4.64 -21.84 -43.94
N ASP A 144 -3.83 -21.52 -44.95
CA ASP A 144 -4.27 -21.05 -46.26
C ASP A 144 -4.84 -22.23 -47.09
N GLU A 145 -5.77 -21.94 -48.01
CA GLU A 145 -6.32 -22.92 -48.95
C GLU A 145 -5.25 -23.58 -49.86
N ASN A 146 -4.08 -22.95 -49.99
CA ASN A 146 -2.93 -23.41 -50.74
C ASN A 146 -1.87 -24.13 -49.88
N ASP A 147 -2.08 -24.26 -48.57
CA ASP A 147 -1.14 -24.93 -47.68
C ASP A 147 -1.14 -26.44 -47.89
N ASP A 148 0.05 -27.02 -48.02
CA ASP A 148 0.24 -28.46 -48.13
C ASP A 148 0.83 -29.06 -46.85
N GLU A 149 0.96 -30.39 -46.80
CA GLU A 149 1.50 -31.11 -45.63
C GLU A 149 2.94 -30.69 -45.26
N TYR A 150 3.64 -29.99 -46.16
CA TYR A 150 5.01 -29.50 -45.99
C TYR A 150 5.08 -28.01 -45.64
N THR A 151 3.95 -27.28 -45.63
CA THR A 151 3.91 -25.88 -45.16
C THR A 151 4.44 -25.79 -43.73
N ARG A 152 5.33 -24.81 -43.51
CA ARG A 152 6.04 -24.61 -42.25
C ARG A 152 5.65 -23.27 -41.62
N TYR A 153 5.08 -23.34 -40.44
CA TYR A 153 4.61 -22.17 -39.69
C TYR A 153 5.60 -21.76 -38.61
N PRO A 154 5.88 -20.46 -38.44
CA PRO A 154 6.87 -19.98 -37.48
C PRO A 154 6.39 -20.14 -36.03
N ILE A 155 7.16 -20.89 -35.22
CA ILE A 155 6.84 -21.18 -33.82
C ILE A 155 6.73 -19.90 -32.97
N VAL A 156 7.55 -18.89 -33.25
CA VAL A 156 7.60 -17.63 -32.49
C VAL A 156 6.29 -16.84 -32.51
N GLN A 157 5.44 -17.06 -33.52
CA GLN A 157 4.12 -16.43 -33.62
C GLN A 157 3.04 -17.16 -32.80
N MET A 158 3.36 -18.34 -32.27
CA MET A 158 2.44 -19.13 -31.45
C MET A 158 2.48 -18.70 -29.98
N SER A 159 1.48 -19.11 -29.21
CA SER A 159 1.49 -18.91 -27.74
C SER A 159 2.73 -19.54 -27.07
N PHE A 160 3.15 -18.99 -25.93
CA PHE A 160 4.32 -19.48 -25.17
C PHE A 160 4.23 -20.98 -24.83
N ARG A 161 3.05 -21.52 -24.51
CA ARG A 161 2.84 -22.95 -24.25
C ARG A 161 3.17 -23.80 -25.47
N LYS A 162 2.66 -23.41 -26.64
CA LYS A 162 2.97 -24.05 -27.92
C LYS A 162 4.45 -23.93 -28.27
N GLN A 163 5.08 -22.78 -28.00
CA GLN A 163 6.53 -22.60 -28.14
C GLN A 163 7.32 -23.57 -27.26
N LEU A 164 6.98 -23.67 -25.97
CA LEU A 164 7.60 -24.60 -25.02
C LEU A 164 7.44 -26.06 -25.46
N LEU A 165 6.21 -26.46 -25.81
CA LEU A 165 5.92 -27.83 -26.23
C LEU A 165 6.58 -28.20 -27.55
N SER A 166 6.66 -27.26 -28.50
CA SER A 166 7.36 -27.46 -29.78
C SER A 166 8.86 -27.75 -29.58
N GLN A 167 9.49 -27.15 -28.56
CA GLN A 167 10.88 -27.43 -28.20
C GLN A 167 11.03 -28.68 -27.33
N PHE A 168 10.00 -29.04 -26.57
CA PHE A 168 9.99 -30.25 -25.75
C PHE A 168 9.89 -31.52 -26.59
N THR A 169 9.03 -31.52 -27.62
CA THR A 169 8.78 -32.67 -28.51
C THR A 169 9.85 -32.89 -29.56
N SER A 170 10.81 -31.98 -29.70
CA SER A 170 11.92 -32.11 -30.65
C SER A 170 13.24 -32.45 -29.97
N ASP A 171 14.05 -33.26 -30.64
CA ASP A 171 15.44 -33.53 -30.26
C ASP A 171 16.42 -32.49 -30.83
N ALA A 172 15.94 -31.58 -31.67
CA ALA A 172 16.70 -30.47 -32.23
C ALA A 172 15.97 -29.15 -31.99
N LEU A 173 16.70 -28.03 -32.03
CA LEU A 173 16.10 -26.71 -31.98
C LEU A 173 15.15 -26.54 -33.18
N ARG A 174 13.88 -26.25 -32.89
CA ARG A 174 12.84 -26.13 -33.92
C ARG A 174 12.42 -24.66 -34.05
N HIS A 175 12.37 -24.14 -35.27
CA HIS A 175 11.91 -22.77 -35.53
C HIS A 175 10.56 -22.72 -36.24
N HIS A 176 10.18 -23.81 -36.91
CA HIS A 176 8.91 -23.93 -37.64
C HIS A 176 8.27 -25.30 -37.40
N LEU A 177 6.94 -25.37 -37.47
CA LEU A 177 6.16 -26.60 -37.37
C LEU A 177 5.42 -26.87 -38.67
N THR A 178 5.26 -28.13 -39.04
CA THR A 178 4.23 -28.52 -40.01
C THR A 178 2.86 -28.60 -39.35
N GLN A 179 1.80 -28.69 -40.15
CA GLN A 179 0.43 -28.84 -39.63
C GLN A 179 0.27 -30.10 -38.75
N THR A 180 0.94 -31.21 -39.11
CA THR A 180 0.94 -32.44 -38.31
C THR A 180 1.64 -32.25 -36.96
N GLU A 181 2.82 -31.62 -36.95
CA GLU A 181 3.55 -31.34 -35.71
C GLU A 181 2.78 -30.35 -34.82
N HIS A 182 2.02 -29.40 -35.40
CA HIS A 182 1.15 -28.51 -34.65
C HIS A 182 0.01 -29.27 -33.95
N LYS A 183 -0.67 -30.18 -34.66
CA LYS A 183 -1.73 -31.02 -34.08
C LYS A 183 -1.21 -31.87 -32.92
N GLU A 184 0.02 -32.38 -33.03
CA GLU A 184 0.67 -33.13 -31.94
C GLU A 184 0.89 -32.28 -30.69
N ILE A 185 1.38 -31.04 -30.82
CA ILE A 185 1.59 -30.16 -29.65
C ILE A 185 0.27 -29.65 -29.06
N VAL A 186 -0.77 -29.41 -29.87
CA VAL A 186 -2.11 -29.05 -29.38
C VAL A 186 -2.70 -30.22 -28.59
N GLY A 187 -2.55 -31.45 -29.10
CA GLY A 187 -2.94 -32.66 -28.38
C GLY A 187 -2.24 -32.78 -27.02
N LEU A 188 -0.92 -32.53 -26.96
CA LEU A 188 -0.15 -32.54 -25.71
C LEU A 188 -0.51 -31.39 -24.76
N GLU A 189 -0.86 -30.21 -25.27
CA GLU A 189 -1.32 -29.08 -24.46
C GLU A 189 -2.67 -29.37 -23.79
N MET A 190 -3.57 -30.03 -24.52
CA MET A 190 -4.92 -30.39 -24.05
C MET A 190 -4.97 -31.69 -23.22
N ASP A 191 -3.88 -32.45 -23.17
CA ASP A 191 -3.76 -33.67 -22.38
C ASP A 191 -3.48 -33.32 -20.90
N THR A 192 -4.56 -33.14 -20.13
CA THR A 192 -4.50 -32.84 -18.69
C THR A 192 -4.04 -34.02 -17.85
N ASP A 193 -4.05 -35.24 -18.39
CA ASP A 193 -3.65 -36.46 -17.68
C ASP A 193 -2.13 -36.69 -17.75
N ASN A 194 -1.45 -36.03 -18.69
CA ASN A 194 0.01 -36.01 -18.78
C ASN A 194 0.64 -35.11 -17.71
N GLY A 195 0.72 -35.64 -16.48
CA GLY A 195 1.24 -34.91 -15.32
C GLY A 195 2.67 -34.38 -15.49
N TYR A 196 3.51 -34.99 -16.33
CA TYR A 196 4.84 -34.45 -16.64
C TYR A 196 4.73 -33.17 -17.47
N VAL A 197 3.96 -33.22 -18.56
CA VAL A 197 3.75 -32.07 -19.46
C VAL A 197 3.05 -30.93 -18.72
N GLN A 198 2.03 -31.22 -17.90
CA GLN A 198 1.35 -30.22 -17.09
C GLN A 198 2.31 -29.57 -16.07
N ASN A 199 3.13 -30.36 -15.38
CA ASN A 199 4.12 -29.79 -14.45
C ASN A 199 5.22 -29.00 -15.16
N LEU A 200 5.63 -29.40 -16.37
CA LEU A 200 6.58 -28.66 -17.19
C LEU A 200 6.00 -27.29 -17.63
N ILE A 201 4.76 -27.27 -18.10
CA ILE A 201 4.04 -26.04 -18.48
C ILE A 201 3.91 -25.14 -17.26
N LEU A 202 3.44 -25.65 -16.12
CA LEU A 202 3.28 -24.89 -14.89
C LEU A 202 4.62 -24.35 -14.36
N ALA A 203 5.69 -25.16 -14.37
CA ALA A 203 7.01 -24.72 -13.93
C ALA A 203 7.60 -23.62 -14.83
N ALA A 204 7.46 -23.78 -16.15
CA ALA A 204 7.88 -22.77 -17.11
C ALA A 204 7.03 -21.50 -17.04
N GLU A 205 5.72 -21.61 -16.78
CA GLU A 205 4.83 -20.45 -16.66
C GLU A 205 4.99 -19.70 -15.34
N SER A 206 5.40 -20.39 -14.27
CA SER A 206 5.56 -19.80 -12.93
C SER A 206 6.88 -19.06 -12.74
N VAL A 207 7.89 -19.34 -13.57
CA VAL A 207 9.20 -18.68 -13.51
C VAL A 207 9.30 -17.69 -14.65
N GLU A 208 9.10 -16.40 -14.35
CA GLU A 208 9.01 -15.32 -15.35
C GLU A 208 10.24 -15.26 -16.28
N GLY A 209 11.44 -15.53 -15.75
CA GLY A 209 12.66 -15.58 -16.55
C GLY A 209 12.70 -16.69 -17.60
N ILE A 210 11.90 -17.76 -17.46
CA ILE A 210 11.75 -18.81 -18.47
C ILE A 210 10.86 -18.34 -19.64
N LYS A 211 9.82 -17.53 -19.36
CA LYS A 211 8.94 -16.95 -20.39
C LYS A 211 9.65 -15.99 -21.35
N LYS A 212 10.71 -15.34 -20.86
CA LYS A 212 11.51 -14.37 -21.60
C LYS A 212 12.68 -15.01 -22.35
N LEU A 213 12.83 -16.34 -22.32
CA LEU A 213 13.89 -17.04 -23.05
C LEU A 213 13.63 -16.99 -24.56
N ASP A 214 14.71 -16.77 -25.32
CA ASP A 214 14.67 -16.99 -26.77
C ASP A 214 14.52 -18.49 -27.11
N MET A 215 14.20 -18.81 -28.37
CA MET A 215 14.00 -20.20 -28.81
C MET A 215 15.21 -21.12 -28.49
N PRO A 216 16.47 -20.73 -28.77
CA PRO A 216 17.64 -21.54 -28.39
C PRO A 216 17.75 -21.86 -26.90
N PHE A 217 17.52 -20.89 -26.01
CA PHE A 217 17.60 -21.11 -24.57
C PHE A 217 16.37 -21.83 -24.03
N LEU A 218 15.19 -21.61 -24.62
CA LEU A 218 13.97 -22.36 -24.31
C LEU A 218 14.15 -23.84 -24.64
N TRP A 219 14.75 -24.17 -25.79
CA TRP A 219 15.10 -25.55 -26.15
C TRP A 219 16.16 -26.16 -25.21
N LYS A 220 17.19 -25.39 -24.84
CA LYS A 220 18.18 -25.86 -23.85
C LYS A 220 17.54 -26.14 -22.49
N TYR A 221 16.55 -25.34 -22.11
CA TYR A 221 15.79 -25.54 -20.88
C TYR A 221 14.90 -26.79 -20.95
N THR A 222 14.13 -27.01 -22.04
CA THR A 222 13.31 -28.23 -22.17
C THR A 222 14.17 -29.48 -22.22
N LYS A 223 15.36 -29.40 -22.85
CA LYS A 223 16.35 -30.48 -22.82
C LYS A 223 16.88 -30.74 -21.41
N ALA A 224 17.27 -29.70 -20.67
CA ALA A 224 17.73 -29.85 -19.29
C ALA A 224 16.66 -30.43 -18.37
N MET A 225 15.38 -30.08 -18.60
CA MET A 225 14.25 -30.70 -17.91
C MET A 225 14.16 -32.19 -18.19
N LYS A 226 14.23 -32.62 -19.47
CA LYS A 226 14.25 -34.04 -19.85
C LYS A 226 15.45 -34.81 -19.31
N ASP A 227 16.60 -34.14 -19.20
CA ASP A 227 17.85 -34.74 -18.71
C ASP A 227 17.80 -34.98 -17.19
N VAL A 228 17.20 -34.06 -16.42
CA VAL A 228 17.09 -34.14 -14.95
C VAL A 228 15.86 -34.94 -14.50
N PHE A 229 14.75 -34.79 -15.22
CA PHE A 229 13.46 -35.40 -14.89
C PHE A 229 13.05 -36.35 -16.01
N ASP A 230 12.98 -37.63 -15.69
CA ASP A 230 12.54 -38.68 -16.61
C ASP A 230 11.08 -38.45 -17.05
N PRO A 231 10.81 -38.24 -18.36
CA PRO A 231 9.46 -37.99 -18.88
C PRO A 231 8.46 -39.13 -18.66
N GLU A 232 8.93 -40.35 -18.43
CA GLU A 232 8.06 -41.52 -18.16
C GLU A 232 7.65 -41.61 -16.68
N LYS A 233 8.17 -40.74 -15.81
CA LYS A 233 7.91 -40.74 -14.37
C LYS A 233 7.17 -39.47 -13.93
N ARG A 234 6.35 -39.62 -12.89
CA ARG A 234 5.77 -38.47 -12.18
C ARG A 234 6.83 -37.84 -11.29
N HIS A 235 6.97 -36.52 -11.39
CA HIS A 235 7.84 -35.71 -10.53
C HIS A 235 7.02 -34.64 -9.83
N GLU A 236 7.41 -34.29 -8.61
CA GLU A 236 6.74 -33.21 -7.87
C GLU A 236 6.97 -31.87 -8.56
N LEU A 237 5.90 -31.09 -8.75
CA LEU A 237 5.95 -29.74 -9.31
C LEU A 237 6.91 -28.84 -8.55
N SER A 238 6.96 -28.99 -7.21
CA SER A 238 7.89 -28.27 -6.36
C SER A 238 9.33 -28.45 -6.82
N LEU A 239 9.76 -29.68 -7.14
CA LEU A 239 11.13 -29.99 -7.51
C LEU A 239 11.48 -29.45 -8.90
N MET A 240 10.55 -29.53 -9.86
CA MET A 240 10.69 -28.90 -11.18
C MET A 240 10.77 -27.37 -11.06
N LEU A 241 9.97 -26.74 -10.21
CA LEU A 241 10.03 -25.30 -9.94
C LEU A 241 11.39 -24.88 -9.34
N HIS A 242 11.92 -25.65 -8.38
CA HIS A 242 13.23 -25.37 -7.80
C HIS A 242 14.33 -25.47 -8.85
N PHE A 243 14.28 -26.50 -9.70
CA PHE A 243 15.23 -26.63 -10.81
C PHE A 243 15.10 -25.48 -11.80
N SER A 244 13.88 -25.09 -12.22
CA SER A 244 13.65 -23.96 -13.14
C SER A 244 14.22 -22.65 -12.62
N LYS A 245 14.05 -22.38 -11.32
CA LYS A 245 14.63 -21.19 -10.65
C LYS A 245 16.15 -21.26 -10.61
N ALA A 246 16.72 -22.37 -10.15
CA ALA A 246 18.18 -22.56 -10.15
C ALA A 246 18.77 -22.47 -11.57
N TRP A 247 18.06 -23.00 -12.57
CA TRP A 247 18.47 -22.99 -13.98
C TRP A 247 18.55 -21.59 -14.56
N ILE A 248 17.54 -20.75 -14.30
CA ILE A 248 17.49 -19.39 -14.84
C ILE A 248 18.47 -18.46 -14.11
N GLU A 249 18.64 -18.63 -12.79
CA GLU A 249 19.59 -17.89 -11.95
C GLU A 249 21.05 -18.28 -12.21
N THR A 250 21.28 -19.48 -12.75
CA THR A 250 22.62 -19.94 -13.14
C THR A 250 23.02 -19.33 -14.48
N THR A 251 24.25 -18.81 -14.54
CA THR A 251 24.86 -18.26 -15.75
C THR A 251 24.84 -19.30 -16.87
N HIS A 252 24.69 -18.85 -18.13
CA HIS A 252 24.54 -19.78 -19.25
C HIS A 252 25.73 -20.75 -19.43
N ILE A 253 26.92 -20.37 -18.96
CA ILE A 253 28.15 -21.18 -19.00
C ILE A 253 28.08 -22.32 -17.97
N ASP A 254 27.52 -22.04 -16.80
CA ASP A 254 27.51 -22.97 -15.66
C ASP A 254 26.29 -23.90 -15.62
N ARG A 255 25.25 -23.61 -16.44
CA ARG A 255 24.04 -24.44 -16.57
C ARG A 255 24.36 -25.91 -16.85
N GLY A 256 25.37 -26.21 -17.67
CA GLY A 256 25.79 -27.60 -17.93
C GLY A 256 26.31 -28.34 -16.69
N THR A 257 26.94 -27.63 -15.76
CA THR A 257 27.38 -28.19 -14.47
C THR A 257 26.18 -28.39 -13.55
N LEU A 258 25.26 -27.43 -13.53
CA LEU A 258 24.00 -27.55 -12.78
C LEU A 258 23.21 -28.81 -13.17
N VAL A 259 23.04 -29.09 -14.48
CA VAL A 259 22.37 -30.32 -14.94
C VAL A 259 23.05 -31.55 -14.35
N LYS A 260 24.38 -31.65 -14.47
CA LYS A 260 25.13 -32.84 -14.05
C LYS A 260 24.98 -33.11 -12.55
N GLU A 261 25.00 -32.06 -11.74
CA GLU A 261 24.83 -32.16 -10.30
C GLU A 261 23.40 -32.56 -9.92
N TRP A 262 22.40 -32.07 -10.65
CA TRP A 262 21.01 -32.48 -10.47
C TRP A 262 20.73 -33.91 -10.92
N ILE A 263 21.33 -34.37 -12.02
CA ILE A 263 21.32 -35.78 -12.45
C ILE A 263 21.98 -36.68 -11.40
N ALA A 264 23.08 -36.22 -10.79
CA ALA A 264 23.76 -36.94 -9.72
C ALA A 264 22.97 -36.97 -8.40
N GLY A 265 21.88 -36.20 -8.30
CA GLY A 265 21.01 -36.14 -7.12
C GLY A 265 21.40 -35.07 -6.09
N ASN A 266 22.44 -34.27 -6.36
CA ASN A 266 22.99 -33.28 -5.42
C ASN A 266 22.13 -32.01 -5.29
N ARG A 267 21.16 -31.80 -6.20
CA ARG A 267 20.11 -30.75 -6.16
C ARG A 267 20.62 -29.37 -5.73
N ILE A 268 21.77 -28.96 -6.25
CA ILE A 268 22.44 -27.71 -5.87
C ILE A 268 21.64 -26.48 -6.34
N SER A 269 21.62 -25.41 -5.54
CA SER A 269 20.94 -24.17 -5.89
C SER A 269 21.81 -23.17 -6.66
N LYS A 270 23.14 -23.37 -6.69
CA LYS A 270 24.10 -22.50 -7.38
C LYS A 270 25.38 -23.27 -7.74
N VAL A 271 25.94 -23.00 -8.92
CA VAL A 271 27.24 -23.54 -9.34
C VAL A 271 28.35 -22.63 -8.82
N LEU A 272 29.37 -23.21 -8.18
CA LEU A 272 30.53 -22.48 -7.66
C LEU A 272 31.70 -22.48 -8.68
N PRO A 273 32.48 -21.39 -8.79
CA PRO A 273 33.58 -21.31 -9.74
C PRO A 273 34.75 -22.27 -9.39
N PRO A 274 35.52 -22.74 -10.39
CA PRO A 274 36.60 -23.72 -10.20
C PRO A 274 37.78 -23.29 -9.31
N ASN A 275 37.90 -22.00 -8.96
CA ASN A 275 39.06 -21.42 -8.25
C ASN A 275 38.76 -20.98 -6.80
N ALA A 276 37.69 -21.49 -6.18
CA ALA A 276 37.51 -21.31 -4.74
C ALA A 276 38.57 -22.14 -3.97
N PRO A 277 39.23 -21.59 -2.94
CA PRO A 277 40.31 -22.29 -2.23
C PRO A 277 39.80 -23.60 -1.61
N GLU A 278 40.50 -24.70 -1.90
CA GLU A 278 40.28 -26.02 -1.32
C GLU A 278 40.19 -25.92 0.22
N LYS A 279 39.00 -26.13 0.75
CA LYS A 279 38.79 -26.39 2.18
C LYS A 279 38.11 -27.74 2.34
N ALA A 280 38.96 -28.71 2.64
CA ALA A 280 38.72 -29.99 3.34
C ALA A 280 37.71 -30.96 2.70
N PRO A 281 38.00 -32.28 2.70
CA PRO A 281 37.19 -33.26 2.00
C PRO A 281 35.79 -33.26 2.61
N GLU A 282 34.78 -32.98 1.78
CA GLU A 282 33.40 -33.33 2.10
C GLU A 282 33.40 -34.82 2.43
N LYS A 283 33.12 -35.12 3.70
CA LYS A 283 32.80 -36.48 4.11
C LYS A 283 31.67 -36.93 3.20
N LYS A 284 31.88 -38.06 2.53
CA LYS A 284 30.78 -38.92 2.08
C LYS A 284 29.73 -38.93 3.19
N GLU A 285 28.51 -38.52 2.88
CA GLU A 285 27.36 -38.86 3.70
C GLU A 285 27.14 -40.38 3.58
N GLU A 286 28.00 -41.14 4.26
CA GLU A 286 27.52 -42.37 4.88
C GLU A 286 26.49 -41.92 5.90
N LEU A 287 25.24 -42.33 5.65
CA LEU A 287 24.11 -42.24 6.57
C LEU A 287 24.61 -42.43 8.02
N PRO A 288 24.55 -41.40 8.90
CA PRO A 288 24.56 -41.69 10.31
C PRO A 288 23.30 -42.51 10.59
N ALA A 289 23.46 -43.55 11.43
CA ALA A 289 22.38 -44.45 11.81
C ALA A 289 21.10 -43.66 12.11
N VAL A 290 19.99 -44.15 11.55
CA VAL A 290 18.61 -43.68 11.74
C VAL A 290 18.45 -43.06 13.13
N THR A 291 18.54 -41.74 13.16
CA THR A 291 18.03 -40.93 14.26
C THR A 291 16.79 -40.26 13.68
N ALA A 292 15.68 -40.43 14.39
CA ALA A 292 14.32 -40.16 13.94
C ALA A 292 14.23 -38.95 13.01
N GLU A 293 13.53 -39.10 11.87
CA GLU A 293 13.22 -37.99 10.97
C GLU A 293 12.77 -36.78 11.79
N ARG A 294 13.55 -35.71 11.67
CA ARG A 294 13.32 -34.49 12.42
C ARG A 294 11.98 -33.91 11.97
N TYR A 295 11.05 -33.72 12.91
CA TYR A 295 9.68 -33.32 12.60
C TYR A 295 9.63 -32.08 11.70
N LYS A 296 9.00 -32.25 10.53
CA LYS A 296 8.73 -31.17 9.58
C LYS A 296 7.26 -30.79 9.71
N ARG A 297 7.00 -29.49 9.91
CA ARG A 297 5.62 -28.98 10.00
C ARG A 297 4.87 -29.27 8.71
N ALA A 298 3.61 -29.68 8.84
CA ALA A 298 2.71 -29.87 7.72
C ALA A 298 2.27 -28.53 7.08
N VAL A 299 2.34 -27.44 7.85
CA VAL A 299 1.95 -26.08 7.44
C VAL A 299 3.11 -25.12 7.72
N ALA A 300 3.21 -24.06 6.92
CA ALA A 300 4.18 -22.99 7.17
C ALA A 300 3.94 -22.35 8.57
N GLN A 301 5.01 -21.83 9.17
CA GLN A 301 4.91 -21.14 10.45
C GLN A 301 4.10 -19.85 10.29
N SER A 302 3.20 -19.57 11.25
CA SER A 302 2.40 -18.36 11.41
C SER A 302 2.53 -17.85 12.86
N LEU A 303 2.15 -16.61 13.13
CA LEU A 303 2.24 -16.07 14.50
C LEU A 303 1.36 -16.87 15.47
N TYR A 304 0.26 -17.43 14.98
CA TYR A 304 -0.66 -18.28 15.75
C TYR A 304 0.00 -19.61 16.13
N ASN A 305 0.56 -20.36 15.17
CA ASN A 305 1.19 -21.64 15.49
C ASN A 305 2.52 -21.48 16.25
N LEU A 306 3.24 -20.35 16.08
CA LEU A 306 4.36 -19.96 16.94
C LEU A 306 3.92 -19.80 18.40
N ASN A 307 2.79 -19.13 18.64
CA ASN A 307 2.25 -18.94 19.98
C ASN A 307 1.86 -20.29 20.60
N VAL A 308 1.19 -21.17 19.84
CA VAL A 308 0.83 -22.52 20.29
C VAL A 308 2.07 -23.35 20.60
N GLU A 309 3.08 -23.38 19.73
CA GLU A 309 4.33 -24.13 19.92
C GLU A 309 5.12 -23.65 21.14
N SER A 310 5.29 -22.33 21.31
CA SER A 310 5.93 -21.77 22.51
C SER A 310 5.12 -22.04 23.78
N CYS A 311 3.80 -21.98 23.71
CA CYS A 311 2.91 -22.29 24.84
C CYS A 311 3.08 -23.75 25.30
N ILE A 312 3.02 -24.69 24.35
CA ILE A 312 3.23 -26.11 24.62
C ILE A 312 4.64 -26.38 25.15
N ALA A 313 5.67 -25.79 24.53
CA ALA A 313 7.05 -25.95 24.96
C ALA A 313 7.28 -25.51 26.41
N ARG A 314 6.54 -24.48 26.85
CA ARG A 314 6.60 -23.92 28.20
C ARG A 314 5.86 -24.76 29.24
N ILE A 315 4.64 -25.22 28.92
CA ILE A 315 3.80 -26.01 29.85
C ILE A 315 4.29 -27.45 29.95
N TYR A 316 4.78 -28.01 28.84
CA TYR A 316 5.16 -29.41 28.73
C TYR A 316 6.64 -29.54 28.31
N PRO A 317 7.57 -29.61 29.28
CA PRO A 317 9.01 -29.75 29.01
C PRO A 317 9.36 -31.01 28.19
N ASP A 318 8.57 -32.07 28.34
CA ASP A 318 8.79 -33.37 27.66
C ASP A 318 8.05 -33.51 26.33
N ALA A 319 7.25 -32.50 25.92
CA ALA A 319 6.51 -32.57 24.66
C ALA A 319 7.45 -32.48 23.44
N GLU A 320 7.19 -33.26 22.39
CA GLU A 320 7.94 -33.17 21.14
C GLU A 320 7.02 -32.69 20.01
N PRO A 321 7.46 -31.76 19.14
CA PRO A 321 6.60 -31.12 18.14
C PRO A 321 5.82 -32.06 17.21
N GLY A 322 6.31 -33.28 16.96
CA GLY A 322 5.66 -34.27 16.10
C GLY A 322 4.74 -35.27 16.81
N SER A 323 4.61 -35.17 18.13
CA SER A 323 3.84 -36.10 18.97
C SER A 323 2.98 -35.36 20.00
N ILE A 324 2.52 -34.16 19.63
CA ILE A 324 1.62 -33.34 20.43
C ILE A 324 0.22 -33.98 20.48
N THR A 325 -0.29 -34.13 21.70
CA THR A 325 -1.64 -34.67 21.97
C THR A 325 -2.72 -33.59 21.87
N ILE A 326 -3.97 -34.01 21.66
CA ILE A 326 -5.12 -33.10 21.61
C ILE A 326 -5.29 -32.38 22.96
N GLU A 327 -4.99 -33.04 24.08
CA GLU A 327 -5.03 -32.46 25.42
C GLU A 327 -4.01 -31.32 25.59
N GLN A 328 -2.79 -31.49 25.05
CA GLN A 328 -1.76 -30.45 25.06
C GLN A 328 -2.15 -29.25 24.19
N LEU A 329 -2.78 -29.49 23.03
CA LEU A 329 -3.31 -28.41 22.17
C LEU A 329 -4.45 -27.64 22.84
N LYS A 330 -5.39 -28.35 23.48
CA LYS A 330 -6.48 -27.72 24.25
C LYS A 330 -5.93 -26.88 25.40
N SER A 331 -5.00 -27.43 26.18
CA SER A 331 -4.38 -26.71 27.30
C SER A 331 -3.59 -25.48 26.85
N ALA A 332 -2.91 -25.57 25.71
CA ALA A 332 -2.21 -24.42 25.12
C ALA A 332 -3.18 -23.34 24.63
N LYS A 333 -4.31 -23.74 24.01
CA LYS A 333 -5.38 -22.82 23.61
C LYS A 333 -6.01 -22.15 24.82
N ASP A 334 -6.36 -22.91 25.85
CA ASP A 334 -6.95 -22.38 27.09
C ASP A 334 -6.02 -21.34 27.75
N LEU A 335 -4.71 -21.60 27.74
CA LEU A 335 -3.74 -20.64 28.30
C LEU A 335 -3.61 -19.37 27.45
N ILE A 336 -3.68 -19.49 26.12
CA ILE A 336 -3.69 -18.33 25.21
C ILE A 336 -4.97 -17.51 25.38
N ASP A 337 -6.12 -18.15 25.45
CA ASP A 337 -7.44 -17.51 25.64
C ASP A 337 -7.52 -16.84 27.02
N SER A 338 -6.91 -17.43 28.06
CA SER A 338 -6.83 -16.85 29.41
C SER A 338 -5.98 -15.56 29.51
N ARG A 339 -5.32 -15.16 28.41
CA ARG A 339 -4.42 -13.99 28.33
C ARG A 339 -3.31 -13.99 29.39
N ASP A 340 -2.73 -15.15 29.65
CA ASP A 340 -1.62 -15.31 30.59
C ASP A 340 -0.48 -14.30 30.31
N ASP A 341 -0.16 -13.46 31.30
CA ASP A 341 0.80 -12.35 31.17
C ASP A 341 2.20 -12.84 30.79
N ILE A 342 2.60 -14.01 31.31
CA ILE A 342 3.88 -14.64 30.99
C ILE A 342 3.87 -15.07 29.52
N GLN A 343 2.78 -15.62 29.01
CA GLN A 343 2.68 -16.08 27.61
C GLN A 343 2.63 -14.91 26.65
N ALA A 344 1.90 -13.84 27.01
CA ALA A 344 1.92 -12.58 26.29
C ALA A 344 3.35 -12.01 26.21
N LYS A 345 4.15 -12.12 27.27
CA LYS A 345 5.56 -11.71 27.27
C LYS A 345 6.44 -12.62 26.41
N VAL A 346 6.27 -13.94 26.47
CA VAL A 346 6.97 -14.94 25.64
C VAL A 346 6.78 -14.64 24.16
N ILE A 347 5.53 -14.56 23.70
CA ILE A 347 5.23 -14.34 22.28
C ILE A 347 5.71 -12.95 21.83
N LYS A 348 5.63 -11.93 22.68
CA LYS A 348 6.16 -10.58 22.39
C LYS A 348 7.69 -10.55 22.27
N VAL A 349 8.40 -11.40 23.00
CA VAL A 349 9.87 -11.48 22.91
C VAL A 349 10.28 -12.27 21.67
N ILE A 350 9.72 -13.46 21.49
CA ILE A 350 10.09 -14.41 20.43
C ILE A 350 9.66 -13.90 19.05
N SER A 351 8.45 -13.34 18.90
CA SER A 351 7.95 -12.84 17.59
C SER A 351 8.73 -11.65 17.02
N HIS A 352 9.53 -10.96 17.84
CA HIS A 352 10.34 -9.79 17.45
C HIS A 352 11.79 -10.18 17.06
N ILE A 353 12.06 -11.45 16.79
CA ILE A 353 13.32 -11.93 16.24
C ILE A 353 13.12 -12.03 14.71
N ASN A 354 13.89 -11.28 13.91
CA ASN A 354 13.68 -11.22 12.45
C ASN A 354 14.22 -12.50 11.80
N ASP A 355 13.34 -13.37 11.31
CA ASP A 355 13.59 -14.77 10.87
C ASP A 355 13.02 -15.84 11.80
N ILE A 356 12.34 -15.47 12.90
CA ILE A 356 11.80 -16.47 13.84
C ILE A 356 10.85 -17.48 13.17
N MET A 357 10.15 -17.05 12.13
CA MET A 357 9.23 -17.85 11.33
C MET A 357 9.94 -18.93 10.51
N ASP A 358 11.22 -18.73 10.23
CA ASP A 358 12.03 -19.64 9.45
C ASP A 358 12.62 -20.77 10.31
N TYR A 359 12.59 -20.70 11.65
CA TYR A 359 13.11 -21.75 12.54
C TYR A 359 12.21 -22.98 12.62
N ASP A 360 12.81 -24.18 12.72
CA ASP A 360 12.09 -25.44 12.89
C ASP A 360 11.40 -25.55 14.26
N ALA A 361 10.43 -26.47 14.39
CA ALA A 361 9.63 -26.58 15.61
C ALA A 361 10.48 -26.97 16.85
N LEU A 362 11.54 -27.75 16.63
CA LEU A 362 12.47 -28.11 17.69
C LEU A 362 13.27 -26.90 18.21
N SER A 363 13.65 -25.98 17.33
CA SER A 363 14.33 -24.74 17.71
C SER A 363 13.39 -23.80 18.46
N ILE A 364 12.12 -23.71 18.06
CA ILE A 364 11.09 -22.94 18.80
C ILE A 364 10.87 -23.54 20.20
N PHE A 365 10.77 -24.87 20.31
CA PHE A 365 10.65 -25.54 21.59
C PHE A 365 11.89 -25.32 22.45
N GLY A 366 13.07 -25.47 21.86
CA GLY A 366 14.34 -25.32 22.55
C GLY A 366 14.59 -23.91 23.08
N VAL A 367 14.38 -22.86 22.26
CA VAL A 367 14.57 -21.47 22.70
C VAL A 367 13.59 -21.09 23.79
N THR A 368 12.34 -21.56 23.68
CA THR A 368 11.31 -21.26 24.68
C THR A 368 11.63 -21.94 26.02
N ARG A 369 12.19 -23.15 26.00
CA ARG A 369 12.57 -23.90 27.21
C ARG A 369 13.88 -23.41 27.85
N ALA A 370 14.78 -22.87 27.04
CA ALA A 370 16.08 -22.41 27.52
C ALA A 370 16.00 -21.12 28.35
N ILE A 371 14.92 -20.35 28.18
CA ILE A 371 14.69 -19.11 28.90
C ILE A 371 13.82 -19.38 30.11
N ASP A 372 14.24 -18.88 31.27
CA ASP A 372 13.42 -18.91 32.47
C ASP A 372 12.41 -17.75 32.43
N TRP A 373 11.13 -18.11 32.28
CA TRP A 373 10.03 -17.15 32.18
C TRP A 373 9.39 -16.81 33.53
N SER A 374 9.84 -17.41 34.63
CA SER A 374 9.21 -17.24 35.95
C SER A 374 9.30 -15.81 36.49
N ASP A 375 10.35 -15.05 36.14
CA ASP A 375 10.56 -13.64 36.53
C ASP A 375 10.50 -12.67 35.32
N CYS A 376 9.98 -13.11 34.17
CA CYS A 376 10.03 -12.34 32.92
C CYS A 376 9.24 -11.03 32.94
N LEU A 377 8.34 -10.84 33.90
CA LEU A 377 7.57 -9.62 34.08
C LEU A 377 8.43 -8.49 34.65
N ASN A 378 9.46 -8.81 35.46
CA ASN A 378 10.42 -7.85 36.01
C ASN A 378 11.65 -7.66 35.12
N ILE A 379 11.87 -8.57 34.17
CA ILE A 379 12.97 -8.48 33.20
C ILE A 379 12.54 -7.69 31.96
N GLY A 380 13.36 -6.73 31.55
CA GLY A 380 13.13 -5.92 30.36
C GLY A 380 13.09 -6.78 29.08
N PRO A 381 12.19 -6.51 28.12
CA PRO A 381 12.02 -7.32 26.91
C PRO A 381 13.28 -7.36 26.02
N VAL A 382 14.16 -6.37 26.11
CA VAL A 382 15.45 -6.35 25.39
C VAL A 382 16.39 -7.44 25.90
N VAL A 383 16.45 -7.66 27.22
CA VAL A 383 17.33 -8.67 27.83
C VAL A 383 16.86 -10.08 27.45
N LEU A 384 15.56 -10.36 27.58
CA LEU A 384 14.96 -11.64 27.20
C LEU A 384 15.13 -11.91 25.70
N ARG A 385 15.00 -10.87 24.87
CA ARG A 385 15.22 -11.00 23.43
C ARG A 385 16.68 -11.32 23.12
N ASN A 386 17.64 -10.67 23.76
CA ASN A 386 19.06 -10.99 23.58
C ASN A 386 19.38 -12.43 24.00
N GLN A 387 18.81 -12.93 25.10
CA GLN A 387 18.95 -14.33 25.52
C GLN A 387 18.40 -15.31 24.46
N ALA A 388 17.19 -15.07 23.95
CA ALA A 388 16.58 -15.87 22.90
C ALA A 388 17.44 -15.89 21.62
N ARG A 389 17.92 -14.71 21.22
CA ARG A 389 18.77 -14.50 20.05
C ARG A 389 20.10 -15.25 20.18
N SER A 390 20.78 -15.14 21.32
CA SER A 390 22.03 -15.87 21.59
C SER A 390 21.82 -17.38 21.54
N TRP A 391 20.73 -17.88 22.14
CA TRP A 391 20.43 -19.31 22.12
C TRP A 391 20.18 -19.82 20.69
N LEU A 392 19.40 -19.08 19.89
CA LEU A 392 19.11 -19.42 18.49
C LEU A 392 20.35 -19.37 17.60
N ALA A 393 21.27 -18.43 17.83
CA ALA A 393 22.53 -18.39 17.10
C ALA A 393 23.40 -19.63 17.37
N GLU A 394 23.40 -20.13 18.61
CA GLU A 394 24.21 -21.28 18.99
C GLU A 394 23.57 -22.62 18.61
N ASN A 395 22.24 -22.72 18.73
CA ASN A 395 21.49 -23.99 18.72
C ASN A 395 20.37 -24.06 17.67
N GLY A 396 19.94 -22.91 17.13
CA GLY A 396 18.80 -22.82 16.24
C GLY A 396 19.07 -23.38 14.84
N ILE A 397 18.04 -24.01 14.28
CA ILE A 397 18.02 -24.61 12.95
C ILE A 397 16.78 -24.12 12.21
N TYR A 398 16.99 -23.65 11.00
CA TYR A 398 15.91 -23.24 10.10
C TYR A 398 15.12 -24.46 9.61
N SER A 399 13.87 -24.25 9.23
CA SER A 399 12.92 -25.25 8.71
C SER A 399 13.41 -25.92 7.42
N ASN A 400 14.39 -25.31 6.74
CA ASN A 400 15.10 -25.87 5.59
C ASN A 400 16.29 -26.77 5.98
N GLY A 401 16.50 -27.03 7.28
CA GLY A 401 17.57 -27.87 7.83
C GLY A 401 18.90 -27.16 8.03
N LYS A 402 19.06 -25.90 7.61
CA LYS A 402 20.30 -25.14 7.79
C LYS A 402 20.43 -24.68 9.25
N LYS A 403 21.65 -24.74 9.80
CA LYS A 403 21.93 -24.15 11.11
C LYS A 403 21.82 -22.62 11.03
N SER A 404 21.38 -21.97 12.12
CA SER A 404 21.42 -20.51 12.24
C SER A 404 22.84 -20.01 11.95
N ASN A 405 22.93 -18.98 11.10
CA ASN A 405 24.23 -18.39 10.76
C ASN A 405 24.73 -17.41 11.84
N GLY A 406 23.91 -17.12 12.87
CA GLY A 406 24.22 -16.09 13.86
C GLY A 406 24.26 -14.68 13.27
N TYR A 407 24.29 -13.68 14.14
CA TYR A 407 24.12 -12.26 13.78
C TYR A 407 25.28 -11.69 12.98
N SER A 408 25.08 -11.41 11.68
CA SER A 408 25.85 -10.40 10.96
C SER A 408 25.02 -9.22 10.43
N GLU A 409 23.69 -9.24 10.60
CA GLU A 409 22.81 -8.29 9.92
C GLU A 409 22.11 -7.25 10.81
N TRP A 410 22.38 -7.19 12.12
CA TRP A 410 21.67 -6.25 13.03
C TRP A 410 22.54 -5.20 13.74
N ASP A 411 23.69 -4.86 13.17
CA ASP A 411 24.38 -3.60 13.55
C ASP A 411 23.67 -2.35 12.99
N ASP A 412 22.59 -2.51 12.21
CA ASP A 412 21.88 -1.41 11.51
C ASP A 412 20.39 -1.26 11.90
N ASP A 413 20.01 -1.61 13.13
CA ASP A 413 18.69 -1.20 13.64
C ASP A 413 18.76 0.27 14.13
N SER A 414 18.19 1.19 13.35
CA SER A 414 18.08 2.61 13.68
C SER A 414 17.22 2.88 14.93
N ARG A 415 16.59 1.83 15.52
CA ARG A 415 15.90 1.88 16.82
C ARG A 415 16.75 1.38 17.99
N ALA A 416 17.81 0.59 17.77
CA ALA A 416 18.82 0.35 18.81
C ALA A 416 19.56 1.66 19.15
N ALA A 417 19.71 2.56 18.17
CA ALA A 417 20.19 3.93 18.37
C ALA A 417 19.19 4.87 19.08
N ARG A 418 17.92 4.45 19.32
CA ARG A 418 16.89 5.25 20.01
C ARG A 418 16.46 4.70 21.37
N GLN A 419 16.98 3.55 21.80
CA GLN A 419 16.72 2.98 23.14
C GLN A 419 17.98 2.51 23.88
N SER A 420 19.17 2.93 23.43
CA SER A 420 20.45 2.67 24.10
C SER A 420 21.30 3.94 24.25
N THR A 421 20.74 5.00 24.83
CA THR A 421 21.49 6.12 25.43
C THR A 421 20.62 6.85 26.46
N ALA A 422 20.02 6.10 27.39
CA ALA A 422 19.82 6.69 28.71
C ALA A 422 21.09 6.33 29.51
N PRO A 423 21.96 7.31 29.85
CA PRO A 423 23.08 7.02 30.72
C PRO A 423 22.50 6.52 32.04
N SER A 424 23.15 5.53 32.66
CA SER A 424 22.75 5.11 34.01
C SER A 424 22.71 6.33 34.94
N ASP A 425 21.84 6.36 35.95
CA ASP A 425 21.81 7.46 36.93
C ASP A 425 23.20 7.71 37.56
N ASP A 426 24.02 6.66 37.60
CA ASP A 426 25.41 6.69 38.06
C ASP A 426 26.37 7.35 37.04
N GLU A 427 26.12 7.25 35.73
CA GLU A 427 26.82 7.99 34.66
C GLU A 427 26.36 9.45 34.56
N VAL A 428 25.06 9.71 34.70
CA VAL A 428 24.51 11.08 34.74
C VAL A 428 25.07 11.83 35.96
N GLY A 429 25.16 11.15 37.11
CA GLY A 429 25.79 11.68 38.32
C GLY A 429 27.28 11.99 38.13
N LYS A 430 28.03 11.09 37.49
CA LYS A 430 29.46 11.28 37.16
C LYS A 430 29.69 12.43 36.17
N GLN A 431 28.84 12.58 35.16
CA GLN A 431 28.93 13.69 34.20
C GLN A 431 28.54 15.04 34.83
N LEU A 432 27.52 15.07 35.70
CA LEU A 432 27.13 16.27 36.45
C LEU A 432 28.21 16.68 37.46
N ALA A 433 28.87 15.73 38.13
CA ALA A 433 30.00 15.99 39.02
C ALA A 433 31.19 16.60 38.24
N ALA A 434 31.52 16.05 37.06
CA ALA A 434 32.54 16.63 36.18
C ALA A 434 32.17 18.05 35.69
N GLN A 435 30.90 18.31 35.35
CA GLN A 435 30.42 19.64 34.95
C GLN A 435 30.38 20.65 36.11
N ARG A 436 30.22 20.18 37.35
CA ARG A 436 30.32 20.99 38.58
C ARG A 436 31.76 21.25 39.03
N GLY A 437 32.74 20.69 38.30
CA GLY A 437 34.15 20.91 38.57
C GLY A 437 34.74 19.99 39.63
N GLU A 438 34.21 18.76 39.77
CA GLU A 438 34.75 17.71 40.64
C GLU A 438 35.50 16.65 39.80
N PHE A 439 36.58 16.07 40.35
CA PHE A 439 37.40 15.10 39.62
C PHE A 439 36.72 13.73 39.60
N VAL A 440 36.49 13.19 38.40
CA VAL A 440 35.87 11.88 38.19
C VAL A 440 36.83 10.96 37.43
N GLU A 441 37.21 9.84 38.06
CA GLU A 441 38.15 8.86 37.52
C GLU A 441 37.62 8.25 36.21
N GLY A 442 38.42 8.34 35.13
CA GLY A 442 38.04 7.89 33.78
C GLY A 442 37.33 8.94 32.91
N ILE A 443 36.91 10.09 33.46
CA ILE A 443 36.24 11.18 32.70
C ILE A 443 37.05 12.48 32.76
N SER A 444 37.61 12.82 33.92
CA SER A 444 38.44 14.02 34.11
C SER A 444 39.91 13.73 33.79
N ASP A 445 40.59 14.65 33.08
CA ASP A 445 42.02 14.51 32.78
C ASP A 445 42.85 14.54 34.09
N PRO A 446 43.56 13.44 34.43
CA PRO A 446 44.38 13.34 35.64
C PRO A 446 45.55 14.33 35.71
N ASN A 447 45.92 14.95 34.59
CA ASN A 447 47.02 15.91 34.48
C ASN A 447 46.58 17.36 34.33
N ASP A 448 45.28 17.65 34.41
CA ASP A 448 44.76 19.03 34.36
C ASP A 448 45.16 19.81 35.64
N PRO A 449 45.82 20.99 35.52
CA PRO A 449 46.32 21.78 36.65
C PRO A 449 45.26 22.25 37.65
N LYS A 450 43.97 22.21 37.29
CA LYS A 450 42.86 22.64 38.16
C LYS A 450 42.60 21.70 39.34
N TRP A 451 43.17 20.49 39.33
CA TRP A 451 43.00 19.49 40.39
C TRP A 451 44.12 19.62 41.43
N VAL A 452 43.75 20.04 42.65
CA VAL A 452 44.71 20.16 43.77
C VAL A 452 44.99 18.77 44.34
N LYS A 453 46.20 18.24 44.10
CA LYS A 453 46.67 16.99 44.69
C LYS A 453 46.90 17.20 46.20
N THR A 454 46.01 16.63 47.01
CA THR A 454 46.16 16.62 48.47
C THR A 454 46.34 15.18 48.92
N GLU A 455 47.47 14.89 49.57
CA GLU A 455 47.84 13.56 50.05
C GLU A 455 47.06 13.18 51.33
N ILE A 456 46.44 12.00 51.26
CA ILE A 456 46.31 10.93 52.27
C ILE A 456 46.15 11.31 53.76
N GLY A 457 44.99 10.96 54.33
CA GLY A 457 44.83 10.76 55.78
C GLY A 457 43.38 10.52 56.24
N LYS A 458 42.97 9.25 56.36
CA LYS A 458 41.79 8.74 57.11
C LYS A 458 41.85 9.11 58.62
N PRO A 459 40.83 8.80 59.46
CA PRO A 459 39.36 8.64 59.30
C PRO A 459 38.57 9.34 60.45
N GLU A 460 37.28 9.04 60.63
CA GLU A 460 36.34 9.29 61.78
C GLU A 460 35.16 10.20 61.39
N GLU A 461 33.89 9.77 61.39
CA GLU A 461 32.95 9.23 62.40
C GLU A 461 31.80 10.25 62.65
N LYS A 462 30.55 9.73 62.57
CA LYS A 462 29.33 10.14 63.33
C LYS A 462 28.66 11.50 62.95
N PRO A 463 27.47 11.84 63.51
CA PRO A 463 26.19 11.13 63.59
C PRO A 463 24.97 12.07 63.32
N GLU A 464 23.77 11.51 63.56
CA GLU A 464 22.42 12.06 63.71
C GLU A 464 22.20 13.54 64.10
N LEU A 465 21.05 14.11 63.68
CA LEU A 465 20.01 14.60 64.62
C LEU A 465 18.63 14.81 63.95
N VAL A 466 17.62 14.07 64.45
CA VAL A 466 16.16 14.33 64.66
C VAL A 466 15.23 14.69 63.48
N THR A 467 13.96 14.27 63.44
CA THR A 467 13.04 13.91 64.54
C THR A 467 11.94 12.94 64.07
N LYS A 468 11.65 11.91 64.88
CA LYS A 468 10.34 11.25 64.97
C LYS A 468 9.50 12.02 65.99
N VAL A 469 8.23 12.28 65.69
CA VAL A 469 7.21 12.58 66.71
C VAL A 469 6.15 11.49 66.62
N ALA A 470 6.25 10.53 67.54
CA ALA A 470 5.23 9.62 68.06
C ALA A 470 4.35 8.79 67.11
N GLU A 471 3.89 7.66 67.65
CA GLU A 471 3.13 6.61 66.98
C GLU A 471 1.74 7.08 66.52
N GLY A 472 1.49 6.95 65.22
CA GLY A 472 0.15 6.98 64.62
C GLY A 472 -0.27 8.34 64.05
N ILE A 473 -0.22 8.41 62.70
CA ILE A 473 -0.82 9.40 61.77
C ILE A 473 0.12 10.55 61.32
N PHE A 474 -0.18 11.02 60.09
CA PHE A 474 0.19 12.25 59.36
C PHE A 474 1.23 12.06 58.23
N ASP A 475 1.07 12.61 57.03
CA ASP A 475 0.00 13.32 56.32
C ASP A 475 0.55 13.46 54.88
N VAL A 476 -0.19 13.00 53.85
CA VAL A 476 0.26 13.05 52.44
C VAL A 476 -0.63 14.01 51.64
N SER A 477 -0.99 15.14 52.24
CA SER A 477 -1.78 16.19 51.59
C SER A 477 -0.93 17.16 50.73
N ALA A 478 0.11 16.67 50.05
CA ALA A 478 0.96 17.52 49.20
C ALA A 478 1.48 16.82 47.93
N LEU A 479 0.76 15.84 47.39
CA LEU A 479 1.08 15.24 46.09
C LEU A 479 -0.14 15.12 45.15
N MET A 480 -1.06 16.09 45.24
CA MET A 480 -2.16 16.27 44.29
C MET A 480 -2.07 17.69 43.75
N GLN A 481 -1.42 17.85 42.59
CA GLN A 481 -1.76 18.87 41.60
C GLN A 481 -0.94 18.66 40.31
N ASN A 482 -1.69 18.57 39.20
CA ASN A 482 -1.31 18.70 37.79
C ASN A 482 -0.90 17.43 37.03
N SER A 483 -1.88 16.77 36.42
CA SER A 483 -1.92 16.60 34.95
C SER A 483 -3.29 16.09 34.49
N ALA A 484 -3.98 16.95 33.74
CA ALA A 484 -5.09 16.59 32.85
C ALA A 484 -4.57 16.52 31.41
N THR A 485 -5.38 15.93 30.52
CA THR A 485 -5.26 15.80 29.05
C THR A 485 -4.40 14.61 28.57
N HIS A 486 -4.79 13.76 27.61
CA HIS A 486 -5.88 13.77 26.64
C HIS A 486 -6.17 12.29 26.27
N GLY A 487 -7.44 11.87 26.30
CA GLY A 487 -7.86 10.53 25.86
C GLY A 487 -8.13 10.50 24.35
N THR A 488 -7.57 9.53 23.66
CA THR A 488 -7.83 9.27 22.24
C THR A 488 -9.12 8.46 22.10
N LYS A 489 -10.11 9.05 21.43
CA LYS A 489 -11.37 8.42 21.05
C LYS A 489 -11.10 7.37 19.97
N LYS A 490 -11.68 6.16 20.13
CA LYS A 490 -11.86 5.19 19.05
C LYS A 490 -13.01 5.66 18.17
N ALA A 491 -12.77 5.83 16.87
CA ALA A 491 -13.82 5.98 15.87
C ALA A 491 -14.44 4.62 15.54
N ALA A 492 -15.75 4.59 15.39
CA ALA A 492 -16.52 3.45 14.93
C ALA A 492 -16.57 3.47 13.40
N GLU A 493 -16.32 2.32 12.76
CA GLU A 493 -16.42 2.11 11.32
C GLU A 493 -17.89 1.92 10.92
N THR A 494 -18.35 2.69 9.94
CA THR A 494 -19.67 2.56 9.32
C THR A 494 -19.55 1.67 8.08
N THR A 495 -20.20 0.51 8.06
CA THR A 495 -20.18 -0.41 6.91
C THR A 495 -21.44 -0.23 6.05
N SER A 496 -21.33 0.43 4.89
CA SER A 496 -22.32 0.29 3.81
C SER A 496 -22.11 -1.09 3.16
N ASN A 497 -23.16 -1.89 3.10
CA ASN A 497 -23.04 -3.33 2.82
C ASN A 497 -24.00 -3.79 1.71
N VAL A 498 -24.18 -3.00 0.66
CA VAL A 498 -25.10 -3.33 -0.44
C VAL A 498 -24.68 -4.66 -1.08
N GLN A 499 -25.63 -5.59 -1.26
CA GLN A 499 -25.36 -6.88 -1.89
C GLN A 499 -25.27 -6.76 -3.41
N VAL A 500 -24.12 -6.30 -3.91
CA VAL A 500 -23.81 -6.39 -5.33
C VAL A 500 -23.09 -7.70 -5.63
N GLN A 501 -23.72 -8.53 -6.47
CA GLN A 501 -23.08 -9.70 -7.05
C GLN A 501 -22.43 -9.27 -8.37
N GLU A 502 -21.15 -8.96 -8.32
CA GLU A 502 -20.34 -8.72 -9.50
C GLU A 502 -19.81 -10.02 -10.10
N THR A 503 -19.61 -10.01 -11.41
CA THR A 503 -18.96 -11.12 -12.09
C THR A 503 -17.46 -10.86 -12.26
N ASP A 504 -16.65 -11.52 -11.44
CA ASP A 504 -15.25 -11.81 -11.76
C ASP A 504 -15.11 -13.29 -12.10
N SER A 505 -14.44 -13.57 -13.22
CA SER A 505 -13.94 -14.89 -13.59
C SER A 505 -12.46 -14.92 -13.27
N ASN A 506 -12.12 -15.12 -12.00
CA ASN A 506 -10.75 -15.39 -11.57
C ASN A 506 -10.80 -16.29 -10.32
N GLU A 507 -10.45 -17.57 -10.47
CA GLU A 507 -10.25 -18.47 -9.34
C GLU A 507 -8.96 -18.09 -8.62
N LYS A 508 -9.08 -17.51 -7.42
CA LYS A 508 -8.02 -17.54 -6.40
C LYS A 508 -8.59 -17.73 -5.00
N GLN A 509 -7.80 -18.50 -4.26
CA GLN A 509 -8.01 -19.05 -2.92
C GLN A 509 -8.10 -17.96 -1.84
N ALA A 510 -9.10 -18.12 -0.98
CA ALA A 510 -9.25 -17.36 0.26
C ALA A 510 -8.19 -17.80 1.29
N GLY A 511 -7.55 -16.81 1.89
CA GLY A 511 -6.73 -16.92 3.08
C GLY A 511 -7.22 -15.88 4.06
N ASP A 512 -7.86 -16.31 5.14
CA ASP A 512 -8.28 -15.43 6.22
C ASP A 512 -7.33 -15.48 7.41
N ALA A 513 -7.02 -14.29 7.89
CA ALA A 513 -6.72 -14.01 9.28
C ALA A 513 -7.90 -13.20 9.84
N LEU A 514 -8.62 -13.77 10.82
CA LEU A 514 -9.57 -13.03 11.64
C LEU A 514 -8.94 -12.72 13.01
N HIS A 515 -9.04 -11.45 13.37
CA HIS A 515 -8.87 -10.97 14.73
C HIS A 515 -10.11 -11.28 15.58
N THR A 516 -9.86 -11.60 16.84
CA THR A 516 -10.80 -11.94 17.90
C THR A 516 -11.28 -10.70 18.65
N GLY A 517 -12.58 -10.66 18.97
CA GLY A 517 -13.18 -9.75 19.95
C GLY A 517 -14.06 -10.58 20.89
N GLU A 518 -13.58 -10.79 22.12
CA GLU A 518 -14.28 -11.49 23.19
C GLU A 518 -15.34 -10.61 23.87
N SER A 519 -16.48 -11.25 24.10
CA SER A 519 -17.58 -10.87 24.97
C SER A 519 -17.31 -11.28 26.42
N ASP A 520 -17.57 -10.38 27.36
CA ASP A 520 -17.68 -10.64 28.79
C ASP A 520 -19.13 -11.01 29.16
N LEU A 521 -19.31 -12.17 29.80
CA LEU A 521 -20.46 -12.56 30.63
C LEU A 521 -19.85 -13.29 31.84
N GLY A 522 -20.21 -13.07 33.10
CA GLY A 522 -21.26 -12.27 33.69
C GLY A 522 -21.28 -12.49 35.22
N THR A 523 -22.36 -12.06 35.87
CA THR A 523 -22.94 -12.48 37.17
C THR A 523 -23.98 -11.39 37.50
N GLY A 524 -25.24 -11.62 37.85
CA GLY A 524 -25.89 -12.75 38.48
C GLY A 524 -26.57 -12.22 39.75
N GLU A 525 -27.74 -11.59 39.65
CA GLU A 525 -28.63 -11.33 40.80
C GLU A 525 -30.10 -11.48 40.42
N GLU A 526 -30.76 -12.44 41.07
CA GLU A 526 -32.21 -12.54 41.18
C GLU A 526 -32.74 -11.37 42.03
N SER A 527 -33.82 -10.72 41.60
CA SER A 527 -34.84 -10.28 42.56
C SER A 527 -36.22 -10.19 41.91
N ASN A 528 -37.15 -10.72 42.68
CA ASN A 528 -38.56 -10.93 42.42
C ASN A 528 -39.39 -9.72 42.91
N THR A 529 -40.69 -9.73 42.65
CA THR A 529 -41.76 -8.74 42.98
C THR A 529 -41.95 -7.61 41.97
N GLY A 530 -43.13 -7.33 41.41
CA GLY A 530 -44.49 -7.82 41.65
C GLY A 530 -45.45 -6.64 41.52
N GLN A 531 -46.49 -6.78 40.67
CA GLN A 531 -47.73 -5.97 40.64
C GLN A 531 -47.56 -4.48 40.24
N GLN A 532 -48.45 -3.79 39.54
CA GLN A 532 -49.82 -4.03 39.05
C GLN A 532 -50.20 -2.84 38.15
N THR A 533 -51.24 -3.03 37.32
CA THR A 533 -52.23 -2.03 36.84
C THR A 533 -51.71 -0.95 35.87
N ASP A 534 -52.41 -0.51 34.83
CA ASP A 534 -53.76 -0.78 34.32
C ASP A 534 -53.73 -0.24 32.86
N VAL A 535 -54.15 -1.03 31.86
CA VAL A 535 -55.50 -1.01 31.28
C VAL A 535 -55.79 0.23 30.42
N ASN A 536 -55.70 -0.04 29.11
CA ASN A 536 -56.71 0.23 28.07
C ASN A 536 -56.77 1.56 27.31
N GLN A 537 -56.85 1.30 25.99
CA GLN A 537 -57.85 1.79 25.04
C GLN A 537 -57.51 3.08 24.32
N ASN A 538 -57.20 2.94 23.03
CA ASN A 538 -58.16 3.05 21.90
C ASN A 538 -58.53 4.53 21.72
N THR A 539 -58.52 5.12 20.53
CA THR A 539 -58.59 4.64 19.16
C THR A 539 -58.50 5.89 18.30
N ASP A 540 -58.07 5.71 17.06
CA ASP A 540 -58.58 6.39 15.85
C ASP A 540 -59.19 7.78 16.00
N SER A 541 -58.68 8.76 15.26
CA SER A 541 -59.21 8.99 13.91
C SER A 541 -58.60 10.20 13.21
N VAL A 542 -58.45 9.99 11.91
CA VAL A 542 -58.06 10.85 10.80
C VAL A 542 -59.01 12.05 10.64
N SER A 543 -58.49 13.23 10.30
CA SER A 543 -58.84 14.01 9.08
C SER A 543 -58.51 15.50 9.14
N GLN A 544 -57.67 15.91 8.19
CA GLN A 544 -57.81 17.02 7.25
C GLN A 544 -57.94 18.48 7.72
N ASN A 545 -56.88 19.22 7.36
CA ASN A 545 -56.82 20.48 6.62
C ASN A 545 -57.76 21.64 6.96
N SER A 546 -57.14 22.77 7.31
CA SER A 546 -57.55 24.09 6.78
C SER A 546 -56.42 25.10 6.87
N ASP A 547 -56.07 25.66 5.71
CA ASP A 547 -55.15 26.78 5.49
C ASP A 547 -55.49 28.02 6.32
N SER A 548 -54.46 28.73 6.79
CA SER A 548 -54.48 30.19 6.96
C SER A 548 -53.05 30.72 7.14
N VAL A 549 -52.56 31.38 6.09
CA VAL A 549 -51.30 32.12 6.03
C VAL A 549 -51.32 33.27 7.05
N ASN A 550 -50.37 33.26 7.98
CA ASN A 550 -49.92 34.47 8.67
C ASN A 550 -48.39 34.54 8.58
N HIS A 551 -47.95 35.56 7.85
CA HIS A 551 -46.55 35.91 7.67
C HIS A 551 -46.05 36.59 8.95
N ILE A 552 -45.33 35.84 9.77
CA ILE A 552 -44.46 36.35 10.82
C ILE A 552 -43.16 35.59 10.58
N GLU A 553 -42.05 36.29 10.34
CA GLU A 553 -40.72 35.70 10.45
C GLU A 553 -40.45 35.36 11.92
N PRO A 554 -40.06 34.11 12.23
CA PRO A 554 -39.13 33.91 13.32
C PRO A 554 -37.88 33.17 12.83
N LYS A 555 -36.75 33.68 13.32
CA LYS A 555 -35.46 33.01 13.55
C LYS A 555 -35.43 31.52 13.21
N SER A 556 -34.42 31.16 12.42
CA SER A 556 -33.92 29.81 12.19
C SER A 556 -34.15 28.90 13.41
N PRO A 557 -34.97 27.84 13.30
CA PRO A 557 -35.03 26.84 14.34
C PRO A 557 -33.70 26.09 14.30
N GLU A 558 -33.02 26.01 15.45
CA GLU A 558 -32.03 24.97 15.69
C GLU A 558 -32.66 23.64 15.26
N LEU A 559 -32.00 22.96 14.30
CA LEU A 559 -32.31 21.60 13.91
C LEU A 559 -32.20 20.72 15.16
N VAL A 560 -33.33 20.46 15.81
CA VAL A 560 -33.48 19.29 16.66
C VAL A 560 -33.41 18.11 15.69
N PRO A 561 -32.40 17.23 15.78
CA PRO A 561 -32.34 16.07 14.91
C PRO A 561 -33.62 15.25 15.12
N GLU A 562 -34.32 14.94 14.02
CA GLU A 562 -35.46 14.03 14.09
C GLU A 562 -35.03 12.72 14.77
N PRO A 563 -35.87 12.15 15.65
CA PRO A 563 -35.54 10.88 16.28
C PRO A 563 -35.35 9.83 15.19
N GLN A 564 -34.15 9.24 15.12
CA GLN A 564 -33.88 8.21 14.14
C GLN A 564 -34.89 7.06 14.29
N PRO A 565 -35.43 6.52 13.17
CA PRO A 565 -36.40 5.45 13.23
C PRO A 565 -35.78 4.24 13.94
N VAL A 566 -36.38 3.84 15.07
CA VAL A 566 -35.99 2.64 15.80
C VAL A 566 -36.59 1.44 15.05
N TRP A 567 -35.73 0.63 14.47
CA TRP A 567 -36.15 -0.58 13.75
C TRP A 567 -36.35 -1.75 14.72
N PRO A 568 -37.38 -2.60 14.49
CA PRO A 568 -37.59 -3.78 15.34
C PRO A 568 -36.49 -4.82 15.11
N THR A 569 -36.23 -5.65 16.11
CA THR A 569 -35.29 -6.78 16.00
C THR A 569 -35.88 -7.95 15.20
N HIS A 570 -37.18 -7.94 14.95
CA HIS A 570 -37.91 -8.96 14.22
C HIS A 570 -38.94 -8.29 13.30
N PHE A 571 -39.00 -8.75 12.05
CA PHE A 571 -39.90 -8.28 11.02
C PHE A 571 -40.93 -9.37 10.72
N GLU A 572 -42.20 -8.98 10.82
CA GLU A 572 -43.34 -9.81 10.41
C GLU A 572 -43.38 -9.93 8.87
N PRO A 573 -44.09 -10.92 8.31
CA PRO A 573 -44.30 -10.98 6.88
C PRO A 573 -44.92 -9.72 6.31
N GLY A 574 -44.36 -9.22 5.22
CA GLY A 574 -44.86 -8.02 4.57
C GLY A 574 -43.81 -7.30 3.75
N ARG A 575 -44.25 -6.16 3.21
CA ARG A 575 -43.47 -5.26 2.36
C ARG A 575 -43.00 -4.05 3.17
N TYR A 576 -41.70 -3.80 3.16
CA TYR A 576 -41.04 -2.75 3.93
C TYR A 576 -40.20 -1.85 3.01
N GLU A 577 -40.53 -0.56 2.99
CA GLU A 577 -39.79 0.46 2.24
C GLU A 577 -38.75 1.15 3.13
N ASN A 578 -37.70 1.69 2.51
CA ASN A 578 -36.68 2.51 3.18
C ASN A 578 -35.98 1.82 4.37
N LEU A 579 -35.94 0.48 4.36
CA LEU A 579 -35.24 -0.29 5.37
C LEU A 579 -33.72 -0.17 5.12
N PRO A 580 -32.92 0.38 6.07
CA PRO A 580 -31.49 0.51 5.88
C PRO A 580 -30.83 -0.84 5.63
N ASN A 581 -29.81 -0.84 4.80
CA ASN A 581 -29.19 -2.08 4.34
C ASN A 581 -28.57 -2.91 5.49
N GLU A 582 -27.97 -2.26 6.49
CA GLU A 582 -27.46 -2.93 7.70
C GLU A 582 -28.59 -3.62 8.50
N VAL A 583 -29.74 -2.96 8.62
CA VAL A 583 -30.91 -3.52 9.30
C VAL A 583 -31.46 -4.71 8.52
N TYR A 584 -31.56 -4.61 7.20
CA TYR A 584 -32.04 -5.72 6.39
C TYR A 584 -31.16 -6.95 6.48
N HIS A 585 -29.83 -6.82 6.51
CA HIS A 585 -28.92 -7.98 6.60
C HIS A 585 -28.86 -8.61 8.00
N SER A 586 -29.15 -7.83 9.04
CA SER A 586 -29.24 -8.31 10.42
C SER A 586 -30.64 -8.82 10.79
N ALA A 587 -31.66 -8.54 9.96
CA ALA A 587 -33.03 -9.00 10.18
C ALA A 587 -33.18 -10.53 10.15
N ASN A 588 -34.34 -11.00 10.58
CA ASN A 588 -34.73 -12.40 10.54
C ASN A 588 -34.98 -12.90 9.11
N GLY A 589 -35.01 -14.22 8.96
CA GLY A 589 -35.27 -14.90 7.68
C GLY A 589 -34.03 -15.20 6.83
N ILE A 590 -34.15 -16.27 6.05
CA ILE A 590 -33.13 -16.78 5.13
C ILE A 590 -33.20 -15.96 3.83
N SER A 591 -32.08 -15.37 3.41
CA SER A 591 -31.98 -14.62 2.15
C SER A 591 -31.61 -15.51 0.96
N SER A 592 -31.77 -14.98 -0.26
CA SER A 592 -31.30 -15.65 -1.49
C SER A 592 -29.80 -15.98 -1.46
N THR A 593 -28.98 -15.13 -0.84
CA THR A 593 -27.55 -15.38 -0.66
C THR A 593 -27.30 -16.55 0.28
N GLN A 594 -28.06 -16.65 1.37
CA GLN A 594 -28.00 -17.79 2.28
C GLN A 594 -28.38 -19.10 1.57
N LEU A 595 -29.35 -19.07 0.63
CA LEU A 595 -29.69 -20.24 -0.19
C LEU A 595 -28.59 -20.63 -1.18
N LYS A 596 -27.87 -19.66 -1.75
CA LYS A 596 -26.70 -19.95 -2.60
C LYS A 596 -25.58 -20.61 -1.78
N ASP A 597 -25.34 -20.12 -0.57
CA ASP A 597 -24.28 -20.63 0.29
C ASP A 597 -24.54 -22.08 0.75
N VAL A 598 -25.79 -22.50 0.97
CA VAL A 598 -26.09 -23.92 1.28
C VAL A 598 -25.90 -24.84 0.07
N ARG A 599 -26.00 -24.31 -1.16
CA ARG A 599 -25.72 -25.07 -2.38
C ARG A 599 -24.23 -25.31 -2.61
N ILE A 600 -23.36 -24.46 -2.04
CA ILE A 600 -21.93 -24.78 -1.93
C ILE A 600 -21.77 -26.03 -1.04
N SER A 601 -22.28 -25.97 0.18
CA SER A 601 -22.57 -27.14 1.04
C SER A 601 -23.27 -26.72 2.33
N PRO A 602 -23.97 -27.64 3.02
CA PRO A 602 -24.44 -27.41 4.39
C PRO A 602 -23.32 -27.00 5.36
N MET A 603 -22.13 -27.62 5.24
CA MET A 603 -20.96 -27.24 6.03
C MET A 603 -20.53 -25.78 5.78
N TYR A 604 -20.53 -25.32 4.52
CA TYR A 604 -20.20 -23.94 4.18
C TYR A 604 -21.24 -22.96 4.75
N TYR A 605 -22.53 -23.27 4.59
CA TYR A 605 -23.61 -22.48 5.19
C TYR A 605 -23.44 -22.37 6.70
N TYR A 606 -23.18 -23.48 7.40
CA TYR A 606 -22.96 -23.48 8.83
C TYR A 606 -21.76 -22.60 9.21
N GLY A 607 -20.62 -22.78 8.54
CA GLY A 607 -19.41 -21.99 8.80
C GLY A 607 -19.62 -20.49 8.59
N ARG A 608 -20.36 -20.09 7.55
CA ARG A 608 -20.57 -18.68 7.19
C ARG A 608 -21.71 -18.00 7.94
N HIS A 609 -22.83 -18.68 8.14
CA HIS A 609 -24.06 -18.07 8.66
C HIS A 609 -24.33 -18.38 10.12
N ILE A 610 -23.94 -19.56 10.61
CA ILE A 610 -24.24 -20.02 11.97
C ILE A 610 -23.02 -19.86 12.88
N ALA A 611 -21.91 -20.54 12.57
CA ALA A 611 -20.70 -20.53 13.38
C ALA A 611 -19.84 -19.29 13.17
N LYS A 612 -20.07 -18.54 12.08
CA LYS A 612 -19.32 -17.33 11.68
C LYS A 612 -17.79 -17.54 11.64
N THR A 613 -17.34 -18.75 11.34
CA THR A 613 -15.92 -19.11 11.18
C THR A 613 -15.39 -18.75 9.80
N ILE A 614 -16.27 -18.52 8.82
CA ILE A 614 -15.93 -18.07 7.46
C ILE A 614 -16.40 -16.61 7.33
N PRO A 615 -15.51 -15.61 7.31
CA PRO A 615 -15.90 -14.22 7.18
C PRO A 615 -16.33 -13.86 5.75
N ARG A 616 -16.86 -12.65 5.61
CA ARG A 616 -17.17 -12.05 4.32
C ARG A 616 -16.01 -11.13 3.93
N GLU A 617 -15.27 -11.52 2.90
CA GLU A 617 -14.27 -10.64 2.30
C GLU A 617 -14.99 -9.53 1.51
N GLN A 618 -14.63 -8.27 1.77
CA GLN A 618 -14.92 -7.16 0.86
C GLN A 618 -13.68 -6.93 0.00
N ASN A 619 -13.85 -6.88 -1.32
CA ASN A 619 -12.78 -6.57 -2.26
C ASN A 619 -13.16 -5.36 -3.13
N ASP A 620 -12.16 -4.79 -3.81
CA ASP A 620 -12.34 -3.60 -4.65
C ASP A 620 -13.40 -3.79 -5.74
N ALA A 621 -13.53 -5.01 -6.26
CA ALA A 621 -14.58 -5.35 -7.21
C ALA A 621 -15.96 -5.14 -6.55
N MET A 622 -16.28 -5.85 -5.47
CA MET A 622 -17.55 -5.71 -4.77
C MET A 622 -17.88 -4.26 -4.40
N LEU A 623 -16.87 -3.45 -4.06
CA LEU A 623 -17.04 -2.03 -3.83
C LEU A 623 -17.42 -1.27 -5.11
N ARG A 624 -16.75 -1.50 -6.25
CA ARG A 624 -17.15 -0.94 -7.57
C ARG A 624 -18.59 -1.27 -7.92
N GLY A 625 -18.99 -2.52 -7.70
CA GLY A 625 -20.36 -2.95 -7.93
C GLY A 625 -21.35 -2.16 -7.08
N THR A 626 -21.04 -2.04 -5.78
CA THR A 626 -21.83 -1.28 -4.80
C THR A 626 -22.00 0.18 -5.21
N ILE A 627 -20.93 0.82 -5.66
CA ILE A 627 -20.95 2.21 -6.14
C ILE A 627 -21.84 2.33 -7.38
N ILE A 628 -21.68 1.45 -8.37
CA ILE A 628 -22.48 1.49 -9.60
C ILE A 628 -23.97 1.27 -9.28
N HIS A 629 -24.28 0.30 -8.42
CA HIS A 629 -25.64 -0.03 -8.04
C HIS A 629 -26.30 1.13 -7.28
N SER A 630 -25.63 1.68 -6.26
CA SER A 630 -26.11 2.86 -5.53
C SER A 630 -26.31 4.07 -6.44
N TYR A 631 -25.34 4.36 -7.32
CA TYR A 631 -25.42 5.50 -8.24
C TYR A 631 -26.56 5.37 -9.27
N VAL A 632 -26.91 4.15 -9.69
CA VAL A 632 -27.95 3.91 -10.69
C VAL A 632 -29.34 3.83 -10.06
N LEU A 633 -29.48 3.16 -8.92
CA LEU A 633 -30.77 2.81 -8.33
C LEU A 633 -31.24 3.81 -7.27
N GLU A 634 -30.31 4.40 -6.53
CA GLU A 634 -30.56 5.35 -5.43
C GLU A 634 -29.63 6.59 -5.53
N PRO A 635 -29.61 7.30 -6.68
CA PRO A 635 -28.71 8.44 -6.90
C PRO A 635 -28.86 9.55 -5.84
N GLU A 636 -30.05 9.71 -5.27
CA GLU A 636 -30.33 10.65 -4.18
C GLU A 636 -29.64 10.29 -2.85
N ARG A 637 -29.28 9.02 -2.63
CA ARG A 637 -28.55 8.56 -1.43
C ARG A 637 -27.04 8.52 -1.66
N PHE A 638 -26.59 8.51 -2.91
CA PHE A 638 -25.18 8.34 -3.25
C PHE A 638 -24.26 9.35 -2.54
N GLU A 639 -24.60 10.64 -2.54
CA GLU A 639 -23.78 11.69 -1.89
C GLU A 639 -23.77 11.60 -0.36
N SER A 640 -24.73 10.89 0.23
CA SER A 640 -24.78 10.65 1.68
C SER A 640 -23.92 9.44 2.10
N GLU A 641 -23.70 8.49 1.19
CA GLU A 641 -22.95 7.25 1.46
C GLU A 641 -21.50 7.33 0.99
N PHE A 642 -21.23 8.04 -0.11
CA PHE A 642 -19.91 8.09 -0.73
C PHE A 642 -19.36 9.51 -0.78
N ALA A 643 -18.04 9.61 -0.59
CA ALA A 643 -17.29 10.84 -0.74
C ALA A 643 -16.35 10.74 -1.95
N VAL A 644 -16.47 11.70 -2.87
CA VAL A 644 -15.61 11.80 -4.06
C VAL A 644 -14.51 12.82 -3.77
N PRO A 645 -13.23 12.50 -4.01
CA PRO A 645 -12.12 13.42 -3.83
C PRO A 645 -12.32 14.69 -4.66
N GLU A 646 -12.31 15.84 -4.01
CA GLU A 646 -12.30 17.13 -4.68
C GLU A 646 -10.87 17.56 -5.03
N GLU A 647 -10.69 18.12 -6.22
CA GLU A 647 -9.41 18.72 -6.60
C GLU A 647 -9.14 19.96 -5.73
N VAL A 648 -7.89 20.11 -5.29
CA VAL A 648 -7.48 21.26 -4.47
C VAL A 648 -7.64 22.54 -5.29
N PRO A 649 -8.46 23.52 -4.87
CA PRO A 649 -8.64 24.77 -5.59
C PRO A 649 -7.33 25.54 -5.73
N ALA A 650 -7.13 26.23 -6.85
CA ALA A 650 -5.91 27.03 -7.10
C ALA A 650 -5.70 28.18 -6.09
N GLU A 651 -6.75 28.57 -5.36
CA GLU A 651 -6.73 29.59 -4.33
C GLU A 651 -6.10 29.10 -3.00
N VAL A 652 -5.98 27.78 -2.83
CA VAL A 652 -5.42 27.15 -1.63
C VAL A 652 -3.90 27.28 -1.64
N VAL A 653 -3.37 27.78 -0.54
CA VAL A 653 -1.92 27.93 -0.35
C VAL A 653 -1.32 26.58 0.01
N SER A 654 -0.64 25.97 -0.95
CA SER A 654 -0.18 24.58 -0.84
C SER A 654 1.31 24.42 -0.55
N THR A 655 2.16 25.38 -0.96
CA THR A 655 3.61 25.28 -0.79
C THR A 655 4.19 26.32 0.16
N SER A 656 5.35 26.01 0.75
CA SER A 656 6.14 26.98 1.50
C SER A 656 6.59 28.17 0.64
N GLY A 657 6.72 27.97 -0.67
CA GLY A 657 7.04 29.03 -1.63
C GLY A 657 5.90 30.06 -1.75
N ASP A 658 4.66 29.59 -1.74
CA ASP A 658 3.47 30.45 -1.78
C ASP A 658 3.37 31.28 -0.49
N LEU A 659 3.53 30.63 0.67
CA LEU A 659 3.56 31.32 1.97
C LEU A 659 4.62 32.44 1.99
N VAL A 660 5.84 32.13 1.57
CA VAL A 660 6.95 33.11 1.50
C VAL A 660 6.64 34.24 0.51
N SER A 661 5.99 33.95 -0.61
CA SER A 661 5.62 34.95 -1.61
C SER A 661 4.60 35.95 -1.05
N ILE A 662 3.60 35.47 -0.31
CA ILE A 662 2.62 36.32 0.38
C ILE A 662 3.31 37.23 1.40
N ILE A 663 4.23 36.68 2.20
CA ILE A 663 4.98 37.46 3.20
C ILE A 663 5.86 38.51 2.52
N LYS A 664 6.54 38.16 1.42
CA LYS A 664 7.39 39.09 0.66
C LYS A 664 6.58 40.22 0.05
N GLU A 665 5.42 39.91 -0.52
CA GLU A 665 4.52 40.90 -1.11
C GLU A 665 4.01 41.88 -0.05
N TYR A 666 3.58 41.38 1.12
CA TYR A 666 3.20 42.23 2.25
C TYR A 666 4.37 43.09 2.74
N ASN A 667 5.55 42.50 2.92
CA ASN A 667 6.74 43.19 3.37
C ASN A 667 7.18 44.29 2.38
N ALA A 668 7.03 44.07 1.07
CA ALA A 668 7.32 45.06 0.05
C ALA A 668 6.38 46.28 0.11
N GLY A 669 5.17 46.10 0.65
CA GLY A 669 4.21 47.19 0.90
C GLY A 669 4.49 48.02 2.16
N LEU A 670 5.43 47.61 3.02
CA LEU A 670 5.73 48.30 4.27
C LEU A 670 6.63 49.53 4.04
N PRO A 671 6.49 50.60 4.85
CA PRO A 671 7.41 51.73 4.83
C PRO A 671 8.86 51.29 5.12
N SER A 672 9.82 51.76 4.33
CA SER A 672 11.22 51.42 4.55
C SER A 672 11.72 51.93 5.91
N LEU A 673 12.33 51.02 6.67
CA LEU A 673 13.06 51.35 7.88
C LEU A 673 14.37 52.05 7.50
N ALA A 674 14.72 53.12 8.22
CA ALA A 674 16.00 53.78 8.08
C ALA A 674 17.12 52.78 8.41
N THR A 675 18.08 52.69 7.50
CA THR A 675 19.24 51.80 7.65
C THR A 675 20.18 52.33 8.74
N PRO A 676 21.01 51.49 9.35
CA PRO A 676 22.01 51.94 10.31
C PRO A 676 22.93 53.04 9.75
N ASP A 677 23.20 53.02 8.45
CA ASP A 677 24.07 54.02 7.82
C ASP A 677 23.34 55.34 7.56
N GLU A 678 22.04 55.32 7.22
CA GLU A 678 21.21 56.52 7.17
C GLU A 678 21.05 57.15 8.55
N LEU A 679 20.86 56.33 9.60
CA LEU A 679 20.80 56.81 10.98
C LEU A 679 22.14 57.37 11.47
N LYS A 680 23.27 56.76 11.10
CA LYS A 680 24.60 57.31 11.36
C LYS A 680 24.80 58.64 10.65
N ALA A 681 24.46 58.73 9.36
CA ALA A 681 24.55 59.97 8.61
C ALA A 681 23.69 61.07 9.23
N TYR A 682 22.49 60.72 9.71
CA TYR A 682 21.62 61.62 10.45
C TYR A 682 22.23 62.07 11.78
N ILE A 683 22.83 61.16 12.55
CA ILE A 683 23.57 61.46 13.78
C ILE A 683 24.80 62.34 13.49
N GLU A 684 25.51 62.11 12.40
CA GLU A 684 26.64 62.94 11.98
C GLU A 684 26.20 64.37 11.63
N GLU A 685 25.04 64.52 10.97
CA GLU A 685 24.46 65.83 10.69
C GLU A 685 24.01 66.54 11.98
N LEU A 686 23.39 65.82 12.92
CA LEU A 686 23.09 66.36 14.26
C LEU A 686 24.38 66.77 14.99
N ASN A 687 25.43 65.96 14.94
CA ASN A 687 26.72 66.26 15.56
C ASN A 687 27.40 67.50 14.95
N LYS A 688 27.16 67.84 13.67
CA LYS A 688 27.65 69.10 13.07
C LYS A 688 26.96 70.33 13.67
N THR A 689 25.76 70.20 14.20
CA THR A 689 25.06 71.28 14.91
C THR A 689 25.54 71.46 16.36
N LEU A 690 26.23 70.45 16.90
CA LEU A 690 26.83 70.49 18.24
C LEU A 690 28.23 71.12 18.20
N THR A 691 28.60 71.82 19.26
CA THR A 691 29.94 72.41 19.37
C THR A 691 30.97 71.33 19.70
N PRO A 692 32.00 71.10 18.87
CA PRO A 692 32.98 70.05 19.13
C PRO A 692 33.85 70.41 20.34
N PRO A 693 34.25 69.42 21.17
CA PRO A 693 35.15 69.66 22.28
C PRO A 693 36.53 70.08 21.77
N LEU A 694 37.13 71.06 22.43
CA LEU A 694 38.45 71.56 22.09
C LEU A 694 39.53 70.54 22.45
N SER A 695 40.56 70.42 21.61
CA SER A 695 41.62 69.42 21.81
C SER A 695 42.45 69.68 23.07
N LEU A 696 42.77 68.62 23.81
CA LEU A 696 43.67 68.64 24.97
C LEU A 696 45.10 68.18 24.63
N SER A 697 45.35 67.74 23.39
CA SER A 697 46.58 67.07 22.97
C SER A 697 47.53 67.92 22.10
N GLY A 698 47.39 69.25 22.12
CA GLY A 698 48.25 70.17 21.37
C GLY A 698 49.55 70.55 22.08
N SER A 699 50.45 71.19 21.32
CA SER A 699 51.66 71.86 21.82
C SER A 699 51.30 73.00 22.80
N ALA A 700 52.30 73.55 23.50
CA ALA A 700 52.07 74.62 24.48
C ALA A 700 51.42 75.86 23.84
N ASP A 701 51.84 76.21 22.62
CA ASP A 701 51.32 77.36 21.88
C ASP A 701 49.90 77.10 21.34
N GLU A 702 49.62 75.88 20.86
CA GLU A 702 48.28 75.47 20.42
C GLU A 702 47.28 75.45 21.58
N THR A 703 47.70 74.98 22.76
CA THR A 703 46.88 74.98 23.98
C THR A 703 46.55 76.40 24.42
N ALA A 704 47.50 77.33 24.30
CA ALA A 704 47.28 78.73 24.62
C ALA A 704 46.28 79.39 23.66
N ASN A 705 46.38 79.11 22.36
CA ASN A 705 45.43 79.62 21.36
C ASN A 705 44.01 79.07 21.60
N LEU A 706 43.87 77.78 21.90
CA LEU A 706 42.59 77.17 22.24
C LEU A 706 41.99 77.77 23.53
N TYR A 707 42.82 78.04 24.53
CA TYR A 707 42.39 78.70 25.76
C TYR A 707 41.87 80.13 25.52
N MET A 708 42.54 80.92 24.67
CA MET A 708 42.10 82.28 24.32
C MET A 708 40.82 82.30 23.48
N SER A 709 40.47 81.18 22.85
CA SER A 709 39.22 81.01 22.11
C SER A 709 38.02 80.58 22.97
N LEU A 710 38.24 80.29 24.26
CA LEU A 710 37.18 79.97 25.21
C LEU A 710 36.27 81.19 25.44
N PRO A 711 34.98 81.00 25.77
CA PRO A 711 34.17 82.09 26.30
C PRO A 711 34.79 82.68 27.58
N VAL A 712 34.59 83.98 27.80
CA VAL A 712 35.21 84.73 28.90
C VAL A 712 35.01 84.07 30.27
N ASP A 713 33.85 83.46 30.49
CA ASP A 713 33.50 82.76 31.73
C ASP A 713 34.36 81.51 32.02
N PHE A 714 35.06 80.99 31.02
CA PHE A 714 35.96 79.84 31.12
C PHE A 714 37.45 80.22 31.01
N GLN A 715 37.77 81.50 30.77
CA GLN A 715 39.14 82.04 30.78
C GLN A 715 39.57 82.49 32.20
N ARG A 716 39.62 81.56 33.16
CA ARG A 716 39.76 81.89 34.60
C ARG A 716 41.20 81.96 35.14
N ILE A 717 42.22 82.04 34.28
CA ILE A 717 43.63 82.20 34.72
C ILE A 717 43.89 83.69 35.01
N PRO A 718 44.27 84.09 36.24
CA PRO A 718 44.45 85.50 36.62
C PRO A 718 45.65 86.19 35.93
N ASP A 719 45.44 87.43 35.49
CA ASP A 719 46.48 88.27 34.86
C ASP A 719 47.70 88.46 35.76
N GLY A 720 48.88 88.11 35.24
CA GLY A 720 50.17 88.20 35.96
C GLY A 720 50.74 86.86 36.45
N THR A 721 49.99 85.75 36.31
CA THR A 721 50.52 84.38 36.54
C THR A 721 50.98 83.74 35.23
N LYS A 722 52.06 82.94 35.24
CA LYS A 722 52.51 82.22 34.04
C LYS A 722 51.41 81.24 33.61
N HIS A 723 50.82 81.45 32.43
CA HIS A 723 49.87 80.52 31.82
C HIS A 723 50.59 79.22 31.48
N THR A 724 50.55 78.26 32.41
CA THR A 724 51.11 76.93 32.16
C THR A 724 50.14 76.10 31.33
N ALA A 725 50.67 75.24 30.46
CA ALA A 725 49.86 74.36 29.62
C ALA A 725 48.90 73.48 30.46
N SER A 726 49.25 73.17 31.71
CA SER A 726 48.39 72.40 32.63
C SER A 726 47.15 73.20 33.08
N ALA A 727 47.33 74.47 33.46
CA ALA A 727 46.23 75.34 33.89
C ALA A 727 45.28 75.66 32.72
N GLN A 728 45.83 75.90 31.52
CA GLN A 728 45.04 76.13 30.31
C GLN A 728 44.23 74.88 29.92
N LYS A 729 44.83 73.69 29.98
CA LYS A 729 44.12 72.42 29.74
C LYS A 729 43.03 72.16 30.78
N ALA A 730 43.18 72.60 32.02
CA ALA A 730 42.14 72.47 33.04
C ALA A 730 40.90 73.33 32.72
N CYS A 731 41.09 74.58 32.30
CA CYS A 731 40.00 75.44 31.85
C CYS A 731 39.32 74.93 30.57
N ILE A 732 40.11 74.43 29.60
CA ILE A 732 39.58 73.78 28.39
C ILE A 732 38.79 72.52 28.76
N LYS A 733 39.25 71.74 29.75
CA LYS A 733 38.56 70.55 30.24
C LYS A 733 37.23 70.89 30.92
N GLU A 734 37.15 71.97 31.69
CA GLU A 734 35.91 72.45 32.31
C GLU A 734 34.91 72.95 31.26
N TYR A 735 35.39 73.66 30.23
CA TYR A 735 34.58 74.06 29.09
C TYR A 735 34.07 72.85 28.30
N ASN A 736 34.94 71.90 27.97
CA ASN A 736 34.52 70.67 27.27
C ASN A 736 33.50 69.86 28.08
N ALA A 737 33.54 69.92 29.42
CA ALA A 737 32.57 69.26 30.29
C ALA A 737 31.21 69.99 30.35
N SER A 738 31.13 71.25 29.93
CA SER A 738 29.87 72.01 29.84
C SER A 738 29.19 71.91 28.47
N LEU A 739 29.89 71.40 27.45
CA LEU A 739 29.32 71.12 26.12
C LEU A 739 28.43 69.89 26.16
N GLN A 740 27.38 69.89 25.33
CA GLN A 740 26.62 68.66 25.09
C GLN A 740 27.53 67.60 24.46
N PRO A 741 27.53 66.37 24.99
CA PRO A 741 28.37 65.31 24.45
C PRO A 741 27.92 64.95 23.03
N LEU A 742 28.88 64.76 22.14
CA LEU A 742 28.60 64.27 20.79
C LEU A 742 27.96 62.88 20.84
N LEU A 743 26.95 62.68 20.00
CA LEU A 743 26.25 61.40 19.86
C LEU A 743 27.18 60.36 19.24
N LYS A 744 27.07 59.12 19.72
CA LYS A 744 27.85 58.00 19.20
C LYS A 744 27.30 57.51 17.86
N VAL A 745 28.19 57.36 16.87
CA VAL A 745 27.88 56.83 15.52
C VAL A 745 28.08 55.30 15.41
N SER A 746 28.16 54.60 16.55
CA SER A 746 28.36 53.15 16.60
C SER A 746 27.29 52.49 17.46
N GLY A 747 26.75 51.38 16.97
CA GLY A 747 25.72 50.60 17.66
C GLY A 747 24.73 49.95 16.69
N THR A 748 23.79 49.18 17.24
CA THR A 748 22.62 48.65 16.52
C THR A 748 21.63 49.76 16.18
N ARG A 749 20.66 49.49 15.30
CA ARG A 749 19.62 50.45 14.92
C ARG A 749 18.93 51.07 16.14
N GLU A 750 18.56 50.25 17.11
CA GLU A 750 17.89 50.69 18.34
C GLU A 750 18.81 51.56 19.20
N GLN A 751 20.09 51.22 19.30
CA GLN A 751 21.09 52.04 20.02
C GLN A 751 21.30 53.40 19.34
N LEU A 752 21.32 53.44 18.01
CA LEU A 752 21.40 54.70 17.26
C LEU A 752 20.12 55.53 17.43
N LEU A 753 18.94 54.89 17.42
CA LEU A 753 17.67 55.57 17.71
C LEU A 753 17.59 56.08 19.16
N ASP A 754 18.18 55.38 20.14
CA ASP A 754 18.31 55.86 21.51
C ASP A 754 19.20 57.11 21.59
N GLN A 755 20.29 57.15 20.83
CA GLN A 755 21.13 58.35 20.74
C GLN A 755 20.34 59.51 20.11
N ILE A 756 19.64 59.26 19.00
CA ILE A 756 18.82 60.29 18.33
C ILE A 756 17.72 60.80 19.24
N ALA A 757 17.05 59.93 20.00
CA ALA A 757 15.96 60.30 20.90
C ALA A 757 16.36 61.31 22.00
N THR A 758 17.65 61.43 22.33
CA THR A 758 18.14 62.43 23.30
C THR A 758 18.13 63.86 22.76
N ILE A 759 18.10 64.04 21.44
CA ILE A 759 18.14 65.35 20.76
C ILE A 759 16.87 65.58 19.93
N ASP A 760 16.43 64.57 19.16
CA ASP A 760 15.22 64.58 18.35
C ASP A 760 14.33 63.36 18.70
N PRO A 761 13.52 63.46 19.78
CA PRO A 761 12.64 62.37 20.20
C PRO A 761 11.52 62.11 19.19
N GLU A 762 11.05 63.12 18.47
CA GLU A 762 9.92 63.00 17.53
C GLU A 762 10.32 62.18 16.30
N TYR A 763 11.53 62.38 15.77
CA TYR A 763 12.07 61.55 14.69
C TYR A 763 12.26 60.10 15.15
N ALA A 764 12.84 59.89 16.33
CA ALA A 764 13.06 58.55 16.87
C ALA A 764 11.75 57.78 17.12
N GLU A 765 10.70 58.45 17.61
CA GLU A 765 9.37 57.85 17.78
C GLU A 765 8.70 57.52 16.45
N LYS A 766 8.75 58.41 15.45
CA LYS A 766 8.24 58.14 14.09
C LYS A 766 8.93 56.94 13.44
N GLU A 767 10.25 56.82 13.64
CA GLU A 767 11.05 55.73 13.07
C GLU A 767 10.87 54.40 13.81
N ARG A 768 10.52 54.43 15.10
CA ARG A 768 10.13 53.25 15.89
C ARG A 768 8.69 52.80 15.63
N ALA A 769 7.81 53.71 15.25
CA ALA A 769 6.42 53.41 14.91
C ALA A 769 6.27 52.66 13.58
N LYS A 770 7.31 52.61 12.74
CA LYS A 770 7.31 51.82 11.51
C LYS A 770 7.29 50.31 11.82
N PHE A 771 6.44 49.59 11.11
CA PHE A 771 6.31 48.15 11.26
C PHE A 771 7.58 47.42 10.81
N ILE A 772 8.01 46.42 11.59
CA ILE A 772 9.17 45.61 11.26
C ILE A 772 8.72 44.50 10.29
N PRO A 773 9.34 44.36 9.09
CA PRO A 773 8.99 43.31 8.15
C PRO A 773 9.03 41.92 8.78
N TYR A 774 8.03 41.09 8.45
CA TYR A 774 7.97 39.71 8.93
C TYR A 774 9.13 38.87 8.38
N ASN A 775 9.55 37.85 9.12
CA ASN A 775 10.58 36.93 8.65
C ASN A 775 10.05 36.07 7.49
N VAL A 776 10.84 35.94 6.42
CA VAL A 776 10.55 35.10 5.24
C VAL A 776 11.21 33.71 5.34
N SER A 777 11.81 33.40 6.49
CA SER A 777 12.46 32.13 6.80
C SER A 777 11.95 31.60 8.14
N GLY A 778 11.79 30.28 8.25
CA GLY A 778 11.19 29.65 9.42
C GLY A 778 10.60 28.28 9.07
N THR A 779 9.99 27.61 10.05
CA THR A 779 9.24 26.37 9.79
C THR A 779 7.93 26.66 9.05
N LYS A 780 7.30 25.64 8.44
CA LYS A 780 6.02 25.79 7.71
C LYS A 780 4.94 26.40 8.63
N GLU A 781 4.91 25.99 9.89
CA GLU A 781 3.95 26.44 10.90
C GLU A 781 4.14 27.93 11.22
N GLN A 782 5.40 28.36 11.40
CA GLN A 782 5.74 29.77 11.66
C GLN A 782 5.34 30.66 10.47
N LEU A 783 5.65 30.23 9.24
CA LEU A 783 5.27 30.97 8.04
C LEU A 783 3.75 31.00 7.87
N THR A 784 3.05 29.91 8.20
CA THR A 784 1.59 29.83 8.16
C THR A 784 0.94 30.79 9.16
N GLU A 785 1.46 30.89 10.39
CA GLU A 785 0.98 31.83 11.40
C GLU A 785 1.15 33.28 10.95
N ILE A 786 2.31 33.62 10.37
CA ILE A 786 2.56 34.95 9.78
C ILE A 786 1.59 35.22 8.64
N VAL A 787 1.39 34.27 7.72
CA VAL A 787 0.47 34.44 6.59
C VAL A 787 -0.97 34.60 7.07
N ARG A 788 -1.41 33.86 8.10
CA ARG A 788 -2.73 34.05 8.72
C ARG A 788 -2.88 35.42 9.39
N ALA A 789 -1.81 35.98 9.96
CA ALA A 789 -1.83 37.34 10.49
C ALA A 789 -1.94 38.41 9.39
N ILE A 790 -1.36 38.16 8.21
CA ILE A 790 -1.44 39.04 7.03
C ILE A 790 -2.79 38.91 6.32
N ARG A 791 -3.26 37.67 6.13
CA ARG A 791 -4.47 37.27 5.40
C ARG A 791 -5.26 36.25 6.23
N PRO A 792 -6.20 36.71 7.08
CA PRO A 792 -6.95 35.83 7.97
C PRO A 792 -7.85 34.81 7.27
N ASP A 793 -8.26 35.08 6.03
CA ASP A 793 -9.10 34.25 5.16
C ASP A 793 -8.30 33.23 4.33
N VAL A 794 -6.99 33.12 4.55
CA VAL A 794 -6.15 32.15 3.84
C VAL A 794 -6.58 30.72 4.15
N VAL A 795 -6.85 29.93 3.11
CA VAL A 795 -7.03 28.48 3.22
C VAL A 795 -5.70 27.83 2.86
N THR A 796 -5.08 27.15 3.81
CA THR A 796 -3.88 26.34 3.53
C THR A 796 -4.28 24.94 3.05
N ALA A 797 -3.35 24.21 2.43
CA ALA A 797 -3.59 22.81 2.08
C ALA A 797 -4.01 21.97 3.29
N ASP A 798 -3.43 22.24 4.47
CA ASP A 798 -3.78 21.52 5.69
C ASP A 798 -5.22 21.84 6.12
N ASP A 799 -5.66 23.11 6.01
CA ASP A 799 -7.04 23.52 6.30
C ASP A 799 -8.04 22.90 5.30
N TRP A 800 -7.67 22.84 4.01
CA TRP A 800 -8.48 22.20 2.97
C TRP A 800 -8.63 20.69 3.21
N HIS A 801 -7.54 19.98 3.51
CA HIS A 801 -7.58 18.56 3.82
C HIS A 801 -8.43 18.26 5.05
N GLN A 802 -8.31 19.08 6.10
CA GLN A 802 -9.14 18.94 7.29
C GLN A 802 -10.63 19.15 6.97
N GLN A 803 -10.98 20.17 6.18
CA GLN A 803 -12.37 20.39 5.75
C GLN A 803 -12.92 19.22 4.93
N GLN A 804 -12.10 18.62 4.06
CA GLN A 804 -12.47 17.43 3.29
C GLN A 804 -12.66 16.20 4.18
N GLU A 805 -11.80 16.00 5.18
CA GLU A 805 -11.94 14.90 6.16
C GLU A 805 -13.22 15.06 7.00
N GLU A 806 -13.52 16.27 7.45
CA GLU A 806 -14.76 16.58 8.18
C GLU A 806 -16.01 16.40 7.30
N ALA A 807 -15.95 16.81 6.02
CA ALA A 807 -17.05 16.67 5.07
C ALA A 807 -17.29 15.21 4.61
N SER A 808 -16.25 14.38 4.61
CA SER A 808 -16.30 12.95 4.26
C SER A 808 -16.56 12.05 5.47
N GLN A 809 -16.67 12.62 6.68
CA GLN A 809 -16.86 11.85 7.89
C GLN A 809 -18.12 10.96 7.82
N GLY A 810 -17.94 9.66 8.02
CA GLY A 810 -19.02 8.66 7.96
C GLY A 810 -19.39 8.19 6.54
N LYS A 811 -18.71 8.70 5.50
CA LYS A 811 -18.88 8.28 4.11
C LYS A 811 -17.73 7.37 3.66
N THR A 812 -18.00 6.51 2.69
CA THR A 812 -16.97 5.71 2.02
C THR A 812 -16.27 6.56 0.96
N MET A 813 -14.97 6.81 1.14
CA MET A 813 -14.15 7.50 0.13
C MET A 813 -13.99 6.61 -1.10
N ILE A 814 -14.27 7.15 -2.29
CA ILE A 814 -14.15 6.44 -3.57
C ILE A 814 -13.17 7.16 -4.50
N SER A 815 -12.54 6.46 -5.44
CA SER A 815 -11.65 7.13 -6.38
C SER A 815 -12.41 7.89 -7.47
N LEU A 816 -11.76 8.88 -8.08
CA LEU A 816 -12.30 9.60 -9.25
C LEU A 816 -12.60 8.65 -10.42
N ASP A 817 -11.78 7.61 -10.59
CA ASP A 817 -11.98 6.54 -11.58
C ASP A 817 -13.29 5.78 -11.33
N MET A 818 -13.52 5.32 -10.09
CA MET A 818 -14.74 4.58 -9.74
C MET A 818 -15.98 5.44 -9.94
N TYR A 819 -15.92 6.72 -9.57
CA TYR A 819 -17.01 7.67 -9.78
C TYR A 819 -17.27 7.91 -11.28
N ALA A 820 -16.21 8.10 -12.08
CA ALA A 820 -16.32 8.28 -13.53
C ALA A 820 -16.93 7.03 -14.21
N GLN A 821 -16.50 5.84 -13.81
CA GLN A 821 -17.05 4.57 -14.31
C GLN A 821 -18.55 4.43 -14.00
N ALA A 822 -18.96 4.70 -12.74
CA ALA A 822 -20.37 4.67 -12.35
C ALA A 822 -21.22 5.66 -13.16
N LYS A 823 -20.71 6.87 -13.39
CA LYS A 823 -21.36 7.88 -14.23
C LYS A 823 -21.50 7.45 -15.68
N ASN A 824 -20.45 6.85 -16.26
CA ASN A 824 -20.47 6.36 -17.64
C ASN A 824 -21.44 5.20 -17.83
N ILE A 825 -21.47 4.26 -16.89
CA ILE A 825 -22.42 3.13 -16.88
C ILE A 825 -23.86 3.63 -16.73
N SER A 826 -24.11 4.57 -15.82
CA SER A 826 -25.42 5.19 -15.65
C SER A 826 -25.88 5.88 -16.94
N ALA A 827 -25.00 6.64 -17.60
CA ALA A 827 -25.29 7.26 -18.89
C ALA A 827 -25.64 6.22 -19.98
N ALA A 828 -24.89 5.11 -20.05
CA ALA A 828 -25.19 4.02 -20.99
C ALA A 828 -26.58 3.39 -20.69
N LEU A 829 -26.89 3.14 -19.42
CA LEU A 829 -28.18 2.59 -18.99
C LEU A 829 -29.35 3.51 -19.34
N GLN A 830 -29.17 4.83 -19.19
CA GLN A 830 -30.15 5.83 -19.59
C GLN A 830 -30.32 5.94 -21.10
N ALA A 831 -29.27 5.72 -21.88
CA ALA A 831 -29.34 5.70 -23.34
C ALA A 831 -30.02 4.43 -23.89
N HIS A 832 -29.97 3.31 -23.15
CA HIS A 832 -30.51 2.05 -23.61
C HIS A 832 -32.05 2.00 -23.52
N PRO A 833 -32.79 1.73 -24.63
CA PRO A 833 -34.25 1.89 -24.68
C PRO A 833 -35.05 1.10 -23.64
N SER A 834 -34.71 -0.18 -23.41
CA SER A 834 -35.47 -1.03 -22.47
C SER A 834 -35.05 -0.80 -21.01
N ALA A 835 -33.74 -0.81 -20.72
CA ALA A 835 -33.20 -0.52 -19.40
C ALA A 835 -33.66 0.86 -18.87
N SER A 836 -33.56 1.93 -19.66
CA SER A 836 -34.03 3.26 -19.25
C SER A 836 -35.51 3.26 -18.90
N ARG A 837 -36.37 2.56 -19.64
CA ARG A 837 -37.81 2.44 -19.32
C ARG A 837 -38.08 1.78 -17.97
N LEU A 838 -37.27 0.80 -17.57
CA LEU A 838 -37.38 0.17 -16.26
C LEU A 838 -36.84 1.10 -15.17
N LEU A 839 -35.63 1.65 -15.39
CA LEU A 839 -34.93 2.49 -14.42
C LEU A 839 -35.58 3.86 -14.20
N THR A 840 -36.35 4.39 -15.15
CA THR A 840 -37.01 5.70 -15.02
C THR A 840 -38.53 5.61 -14.86
N HIS A 841 -39.08 4.40 -14.71
CA HIS A 841 -40.52 4.21 -14.60
C HIS A 841 -41.08 4.99 -13.39
N PRO A 842 -42.17 5.77 -13.52
CA PRO A 842 -42.70 6.57 -12.41
C PRO A 842 -43.12 5.77 -11.18
N SER A 843 -43.54 4.52 -11.38
CA SER A 843 -43.92 3.59 -10.31
C SER A 843 -42.76 2.69 -9.84
N ARG A 844 -41.52 2.95 -10.27
CA ARG A 844 -40.33 2.22 -9.82
C ARG A 844 -40.12 2.49 -8.34
N GLN A 845 -39.90 1.44 -7.56
CA GLN A 845 -39.34 1.50 -6.22
C GLN A 845 -38.04 0.71 -6.21
N SER A 846 -37.01 1.23 -5.53
CA SER A 846 -35.70 0.59 -5.40
C SER A 846 -35.56 -0.02 -4.00
N GLU A 847 -34.81 -1.11 -3.87
CA GLU A 847 -34.40 -1.69 -2.56
C GLU A 847 -35.55 -2.03 -1.59
N VAL A 848 -36.73 -2.37 -2.11
CA VAL A 848 -37.89 -2.72 -1.28
C VAL A 848 -37.68 -4.11 -0.66
N SER A 849 -37.82 -4.20 0.65
CA SER A 849 -37.60 -5.44 1.39
C SER A 849 -38.90 -6.19 1.63
N TYR A 850 -38.87 -7.51 1.48
CA TYR A 850 -39.99 -8.39 1.75
C TYR A 850 -39.57 -9.47 2.73
N PHE A 851 -40.44 -9.72 3.71
CA PHE A 851 -40.33 -10.82 4.66
C PHE A 851 -41.52 -11.76 4.48
N GLY A 852 -41.29 -13.04 4.66
CA GLY A 852 -42.31 -14.06 4.47
C GLY A 852 -41.92 -15.39 5.10
N PHE A 853 -42.72 -16.40 4.80
CA PHE A 853 -42.46 -17.78 5.22
C PHE A 853 -42.48 -18.70 4.00
N ASP A 854 -41.59 -19.68 4.01
CA ASP A 854 -41.71 -20.83 3.10
C ASP A 854 -42.84 -21.75 3.60
N GLU A 855 -43.87 -21.94 2.78
CA GLU A 855 -45.07 -22.70 3.17
C GLU A 855 -44.78 -24.17 3.52
N GLU A 856 -43.72 -24.73 2.95
CA GLU A 856 -43.39 -26.15 3.12
C GLU A 856 -42.60 -26.42 4.40
N THR A 857 -41.55 -25.64 4.64
CA THR A 857 -40.64 -25.83 5.78
C THR A 857 -41.05 -24.98 7.00
N GLY A 858 -41.85 -23.94 6.81
CA GLY A 858 -42.18 -22.94 7.82
C GLY A 858 -41.02 -22.01 8.16
N LEU A 859 -39.91 -22.08 7.41
CA LEU A 859 -38.76 -21.20 7.62
C LEU A 859 -39.09 -19.77 7.20
N GLU A 860 -38.65 -18.81 8.00
CA GLU A 860 -38.69 -17.39 7.63
C GLU A 860 -37.75 -17.14 6.47
N ILE A 861 -38.21 -16.35 5.50
CA ILE A 861 -37.45 -15.94 4.33
C ILE A 861 -37.51 -14.43 4.14
N ARG A 862 -36.47 -13.88 3.52
CA ARG A 862 -36.42 -12.46 3.16
C ARG A 862 -35.85 -12.27 1.76
N VAL A 863 -36.38 -11.29 1.05
CA VAL A 863 -35.88 -10.90 -0.28
C VAL A 863 -35.85 -9.39 -0.41
N ARG A 864 -34.96 -8.90 -1.27
CA ARG A 864 -34.87 -7.50 -1.65
C ARG A 864 -34.48 -7.45 -3.13
N PRO A 865 -35.45 -7.38 -4.06
CA PRO A 865 -35.15 -7.10 -5.46
C PRO A 865 -34.59 -5.68 -5.60
N ASP A 866 -33.67 -5.47 -6.54
CA ASP A 866 -33.04 -4.16 -6.76
C ASP A 866 -34.09 -3.10 -7.16
N LEU A 867 -35.06 -3.51 -7.98
CA LEU A 867 -36.21 -2.69 -8.34
C LEU A 867 -37.52 -3.48 -8.43
N GLU A 868 -38.62 -2.77 -8.21
CA GLU A 868 -39.96 -3.24 -8.54
C GLU A 868 -40.78 -2.18 -9.25
N ILE A 869 -41.69 -2.62 -10.12
CA ILE A 869 -42.62 -1.76 -10.85
C ILE A 869 -44.01 -2.38 -10.77
N THR A 870 -44.97 -1.60 -10.28
CA THR A 870 -46.38 -1.99 -10.28
C THR A 870 -47.08 -1.43 -11.52
N LEU A 871 -47.59 -2.32 -12.38
CA LEU A 871 -48.42 -2.01 -13.54
C LEU A 871 -49.88 -2.43 -13.26
N PRO A 872 -50.87 -1.95 -14.04
CA PRO A 872 -52.29 -2.27 -13.80
C PRO A 872 -52.65 -3.77 -13.77
N HIS A 873 -51.86 -4.61 -14.46
CA HIS A 873 -52.13 -6.05 -14.62
C HIS A 873 -50.90 -6.93 -14.42
N ALA A 874 -49.78 -6.35 -13.93
CA ALA A 874 -48.56 -7.09 -13.69
C ALA A 874 -47.67 -6.36 -12.70
N ARG A 875 -46.92 -7.10 -11.89
CA ARG A 875 -45.82 -6.58 -11.08
C ARG A 875 -44.50 -7.13 -11.61
N ILE A 876 -43.56 -6.24 -11.85
CA ILE A 876 -42.26 -6.56 -12.42
C ILE A 876 -41.23 -6.39 -11.32
N GLY A 877 -40.39 -7.38 -11.08
CA GLY A 877 -39.13 -7.22 -10.37
C GLY A 877 -37.95 -7.16 -11.33
N GLY A 878 -36.85 -6.59 -10.87
CA GLY A 878 -35.60 -6.72 -11.60
C GLY A 878 -34.37 -6.52 -10.74
N ASP A 879 -33.26 -6.99 -11.29
CA ASP A 879 -31.94 -6.91 -10.70
C ASP A 879 -30.94 -6.29 -11.69
N LEU A 880 -30.16 -5.31 -11.23
CA LEU A 880 -29.02 -4.76 -11.96
C LEU A 880 -27.79 -5.63 -11.70
N LYS A 881 -27.12 -6.05 -12.77
CA LYS A 881 -25.92 -6.89 -12.69
C LYS A 881 -24.78 -6.26 -13.48
N THR A 882 -23.72 -5.85 -12.77
CA THR A 882 -22.48 -5.43 -13.40
C THR A 882 -21.65 -6.65 -13.73
N THR A 883 -21.16 -6.71 -14.96
CA THR A 883 -20.41 -7.87 -15.46
C THR A 883 -19.16 -7.47 -16.21
N SER A 884 -18.17 -8.35 -16.23
CA SER A 884 -16.99 -8.30 -17.11
C SER A 884 -16.88 -9.68 -17.74
N LEU A 885 -17.29 -9.78 -19.01
CA LEU A 885 -17.28 -11.06 -19.75
C LEU A 885 -16.13 -11.14 -20.75
N GLY A 886 -15.24 -10.16 -20.76
CA GLY A 886 -14.19 -10.03 -21.78
C GLY A 886 -14.78 -9.86 -23.19
N TYR A 887 -14.00 -10.23 -24.20
CA TYR A 887 -14.37 -10.06 -25.61
C TYR A 887 -15.18 -11.26 -26.13
N VAL A 888 -16.44 -11.35 -25.72
CA VAL A 888 -17.39 -12.36 -26.23
C VAL A 888 -17.94 -11.92 -27.58
N LYS A 889 -17.87 -12.79 -28.60
CA LYS A 889 -18.52 -12.54 -29.89
C LYS A 889 -20.02 -12.36 -29.70
N GLN A 890 -20.62 -11.46 -30.49
CA GLN A 890 -22.03 -11.09 -30.35
C GLN A 890 -22.99 -12.30 -30.35
N ASP A 891 -22.75 -13.29 -31.22
CA ASP A 891 -23.60 -14.47 -31.35
C ASP A 891 -23.54 -15.41 -30.14
N GLU A 892 -22.43 -15.37 -29.39
CA GLU A 892 -22.23 -16.19 -28.19
C GLU A 892 -22.69 -15.48 -26.90
N LEU A 893 -22.85 -14.16 -26.92
CA LEU A 893 -23.12 -13.36 -25.73
C LEU A 893 -24.38 -13.83 -24.99
N LYS A 894 -25.44 -14.20 -25.72
CA LYS A 894 -26.67 -14.75 -25.11
C LYS A 894 -26.42 -16.07 -24.38
N ALA A 895 -25.66 -16.98 -24.99
CA ALA A 895 -25.31 -18.26 -24.38
C ALA A 895 -24.37 -18.05 -23.16
N ARG A 896 -23.48 -17.04 -23.22
CA ARG A 896 -22.64 -16.66 -22.08
C ARG A 896 -23.48 -16.11 -20.93
N LEU A 897 -24.39 -15.16 -21.19
CA LEU A 897 -25.30 -14.61 -20.18
C LEU A 897 -26.18 -15.70 -19.56
N HIS A 898 -26.70 -16.64 -20.36
CA HIS A 898 -27.44 -17.78 -19.83
C HIS A 898 -26.59 -18.64 -18.89
N ARG A 899 -25.34 -18.95 -19.26
CA ARG A 899 -24.40 -19.65 -18.36
C ARG A 899 -24.16 -18.89 -17.07
N GLU A 900 -23.98 -17.56 -17.12
CA GLU A 900 -23.82 -16.74 -15.90
C GLU A 900 -25.07 -16.79 -15.00
N ILE A 901 -26.28 -16.76 -15.58
CA ILE A 901 -27.54 -16.85 -14.82
C ILE A 901 -27.66 -18.21 -14.09
N ILE A 902 -27.22 -19.29 -14.74
CA ILE A 902 -27.24 -20.63 -14.16
C ILE A 902 -26.13 -20.80 -13.13
N SER A 903 -24.87 -20.49 -13.49
CA SER A 903 -23.71 -20.72 -12.63
C SER A 903 -23.72 -19.89 -11.35
N ARG A 904 -24.34 -18.70 -11.38
CA ARG A 904 -24.44 -17.79 -10.23
C ARG A 904 -25.77 -17.88 -9.50
N ASP A 905 -26.61 -18.84 -9.86
CA ASP A 905 -27.91 -19.08 -9.22
C ASP A 905 -28.82 -17.85 -9.22
N TYR A 906 -28.75 -17.06 -10.29
CA TYR A 906 -29.62 -15.88 -10.45
C TYR A 906 -31.07 -16.29 -10.65
N HIS A 907 -31.31 -17.35 -11.42
CA HIS A 907 -32.63 -17.94 -11.61
C HIS A 907 -33.28 -18.41 -10.29
N LEU A 908 -32.48 -18.97 -9.37
CA LEU A 908 -32.91 -19.32 -8.01
C LEU A 908 -33.38 -18.08 -7.24
N SER A 909 -32.60 -16.99 -7.29
CA SER A 909 -32.93 -15.73 -6.61
C SER A 909 -34.19 -15.10 -7.19
N ALA A 910 -34.28 -15.02 -8.51
CA ALA A 910 -35.43 -14.48 -9.21
C ALA A 910 -36.72 -15.23 -8.85
N ALA A 911 -36.68 -16.56 -8.81
CA ALA A 911 -37.83 -17.37 -8.40
C ALA A 911 -38.25 -17.10 -6.95
N MET A 912 -37.28 -17.01 -6.03
CA MET A 912 -37.54 -16.67 -4.63
C MET A 912 -38.12 -15.25 -4.49
N TYR A 913 -37.63 -14.30 -5.29
CA TYR A 913 -38.11 -12.92 -5.30
C TYR A 913 -39.55 -12.86 -5.80
N CYS A 914 -39.84 -13.53 -6.93
CA CYS A 914 -41.20 -13.62 -7.48
C CYS A 914 -42.20 -14.22 -6.50
N ASP A 915 -41.84 -15.33 -5.85
CA ASP A 915 -42.74 -16.02 -4.93
C ASP A 915 -42.97 -15.22 -3.64
N THR A 916 -41.92 -14.59 -3.08
CA THR A 916 -42.01 -13.86 -1.80
C THR A 916 -42.64 -12.47 -1.95
N ALA A 917 -42.33 -11.77 -3.04
CA ALA A 917 -42.79 -10.41 -3.30
C ALA A 917 -44.01 -10.34 -4.22
N GLU A 918 -44.59 -11.48 -4.63
CA GLU A 918 -45.73 -11.58 -5.56
C GLU A 918 -45.48 -10.81 -6.87
N LEU A 919 -44.35 -11.12 -7.53
CA LEU A 919 -43.97 -10.52 -8.81
C LEU A 919 -44.31 -11.47 -9.96
N ASP A 920 -45.00 -10.96 -10.98
CA ASP A 920 -45.44 -11.72 -12.15
C ASP A 920 -44.31 -11.97 -13.17
N GLN A 921 -43.34 -11.04 -13.24
CA GLN A 921 -42.22 -11.10 -14.18
C GLN A 921 -40.93 -10.65 -13.50
N PHE A 922 -39.80 -11.17 -13.99
CA PHE A 922 -38.47 -10.82 -13.48
C PHE A 922 -37.51 -10.52 -14.62
N PHE A 923 -36.72 -9.45 -14.49
CA PHE A 923 -35.70 -9.06 -15.46
C PHE A 923 -34.33 -8.88 -14.82
N TRP A 924 -33.29 -9.36 -15.48
CA TRP A 924 -31.92 -8.94 -15.20
C TRP A 924 -31.52 -7.83 -16.17
N ILE A 925 -30.94 -6.76 -15.65
CA ILE A 925 -30.30 -5.71 -16.42
C ILE A 925 -28.79 -5.93 -16.31
N PHE A 926 -28.21 -6.62 -17.28
CA PHE A 926 -26.76 -6.79 -17.35
C PHE A 926 -26.12 -5.56 -17.98
N VAL A 927 -25.05 -5.06 -17.38
CA VAL A 927 -24.20 -4.01 -17.94
C VAL A 927 -22.74 -4.39 -17.85
N ASN A 928 -22.02 -4.27 -18.96
CA ASN A 928 -20.59 -4.51 -18.98
C ASN A 928 -19.85 -3.34 -18.35
N ARG A 929 -18.93 -3.64 -17.43
CA ARG A 929 -18.18 -2.62 -16.69
C ARG A 929 -16.83 -2.28 -17.29
N ASP A 930 -16.37 -3.01 -18.30
CA ASP A 930 -15.07 -2.76 -18.93
C ASP A 930 -15.03 -1.36 -19.54
N GLU A 931 -13.92 -0.67 -19.32
CA GLU A 931 -13.74 0.74 -19.68
C GLU A 931 -13.97 0.96 -21.19
N GLY A 932 -14.81 1.94 -21.53
CA GLY A 932 -15.13 2.27 -22.92
C GLY A 932 -16.03 1.26 -23.64
N TYR A 933 -16.46 0.17 -22.98
CA TYR A 933 -17.22 -0.92 -23.62
C TYR A 933 -18.45 -1.35 -22.81
N HIS A 934 -19.33 -0.40 -22.49
CA HIS A 934 -20.52 -0.60 -21.66
C HIS A 934 -21.75 -1.10 -22.44
N TRP A 935 -21.71 -2.31 -22.99
CA TRP A 935 -22.90 -2.93 -23.57
C TRP A 935 -23.92 -3.31 -22.49
N ILE A 936 -25.21 -3.33 -22.86
CA ILE A 936 -26.33 -3.59 -21.95
C ILE A 936 -27.20 -4.70 -22.53
N ALA A 937 -27.63 -5.64 -21.68
CA ALA A 937 -28.59 -6.67 -22.03
C ALA A 937 -29.70 -6.74 -20.97
N VAL A 938 -30.94 -6.55 -21.40
CA VAL A 938 -32.12 -6.76 -20.54
C VAL A 938 -32.68 -8.15 -20.84
N VAL A 939 -32.64 -9.03 -19.84
CA VAL A 939 -32.98 -10.46 -19.98
C VAL A 939 -34.16 -10.78 -19.09
N GLU A 940 -35.27 -11.23 -19.68
CA GLU A 940 -36.44 -11.73 -18.95
C GLU A 940 -36.23 -13.17 -18.48
N ALA A 941 -36.63 -13.47 -17.25
CA ALA A 941 -36.69 -14.84 -16.74
C ALA A 941 -37.93 -15.56 -17.32
N SER A 942 -37.71 -16.61 -18.10
CA SER A 942 -38.82 -17.40 -18.64
C SER A 942 -39.56 -18.18 -17.53
N PRO A 943 -40.85 -18.53 -17.72
CA PRO A 943 -41.59 -19.33 -16.74
C PRO A 943 -40.90 -20.66 -16.38
N ASP A 944 -40.30 -21.34 -17.35
CA ASP A 944 -39.57 -22.60 -17.13
C ASP A 944 -38.30 -22.38 -16.30
N LEU A 945 -37.59 -21.28 -16.53
CA LEU A 945 -36.39 -20.92 -15.78
C LEU A 945 -36.73 -20.56 -14.32
N LEU A 946 -37.84 -19.84 -14.10
CA LEU A 946 -38.35 -19.55 -12.77
C LEU A 946 -38.83 -20.82 -12.06
N GLU A 947 -39.48 -21.76 -12.76
CA GLU A 947 -39.88 -23.03 -12.18
C GLU A 947 -38.68 -23.91 -11.80
N LEU A 948 -37.60 -23.89 -12.60
CA LEU A 948 -36.33 -24.51 -12.21
C LEU A 948 -35.78 -23.87 -10.94
N GLY A 949 -35.66 -22.54 -10.92
CA GLY A 949 -35.18 -21.79 -9.75
C GLY A 949 -36.02 -22.06 -8.50
N ARG A 950 -37.35 -22.22 -8.65
CA ARG A 950 -38.28 -22.55 -7.58
C ARG A 950 -38.01 -23.91 -6.96
N LYS A 951 -37.79 -24.92 -7.80
CA LYS A 951 -37.43 -26.27 -7.32
C LYS A 951 -36.09 -26.28 -6.60
N GLU A 952 -35.12 -25.51 -7.09
CA GLU A 952 -33.79 -25.43 -6.48
C GLU A 952 -33.80 -24.69 -5.15
N TYR A 953 -34.45 -23.51 -5.04
CA TYR A 953 -34.49 -22.77 -3.78
C TYR A 953 -35.27 -23.53 -2.71
N ARG A 954 -36.38 -24.21 -3.06
CA ARG A 954 -37.13 -25.04 -2.11
C ARG A 954 -36.32 -26.25 -1.65
N ARG A 955 -35.56 -26.88 -2.55
CA ARG A 955 -34.61 -27.94 -2.16
C ARG A 955 -33.57 -27.40 -1.17
N ALA A 956 -33.02 -26.22 -1.42
CA ALA A 956 -32.06 -25.57 -0.51
C ALA A 956 -32.67 -25.31 0.87
N LEU A 957 -33.91 -24.78 0.94
CA LEU A 957 -34.63 -24.58 2.20
C LEU A 957 -34.87 -25.87 2.96
N ARG A 958 -35.31 -26.95 2.28
CA ARG A 958 -35.43 -28.28 2.92
C ARG A 958 -34.12 -28.75 3.52
N THR A 959 -33.02 -28.62 2.77
CA THR A 959 -31.69 -28.98 3.26
C THR A 959 -31.33 -28.19 4.52
N ILE A 960 -31.57 -26.88 4.55
CA ILE A 960 -31.34 -26.04 5.74
C ILE A 960 -32.20 -26.52 6.90
N ASN A 961 -33.49 -26.78 6.67
CA ASN A 961 -34.41 -27.26 7.69
C ASN A 961 -33.94 -28.60 8.27
N ASP A 962 -33.61 -29.57 7.43
CA ASP A 962 -33.17 -30.91 7.83
C ASP A 962 -31.85 -30.85 8.62
N CYS A 963 -30.90 -30.03 8.17
CA CYS A 963 -29.63 -29.83 8.89
C CYS A 963 -29.85 -29.14 10.24
N THR A 964 -30.77 -28.18 10.30
CA THR A 964 -31.14 -27.46 11.53
C THR A 964 -31.79 -28.41 12.53
N MET A 965 -32.72 -29.26 12.08
CA MET A 965 -33.44 -30.21 12.94
C MET A 965 -32.53 -31.36 13.42
N SER A 966 -31.62 -31.83 12.56
CA SER A 966 -30.69 -32.92 12.90
C SER A 966 -29.44 -32.46 13.65
N GLY A 967 -29.10 -31.17 13.58
CA GLY A 967 -27.83 -30.62 14.03
C GLY A 967 -26.62 -31.06 13.19
N ASN A 968 -26.84 -31.76 12.07
CA ASN A 968 -25.79 -32.28 11.21
C ASN A 968 -25.64 -31.42 9.96
N TRP A 969 -24.43 -30.91 9.72
CA TRP A 969 -24.09 -30.05 8.60
C TRP A 969 -22.97 -30.71 7.77
N PRO A 970 -23.32 -31.65 6.87
CA PRO A 970 -22.32 -32.49 6.21
C PRO A 970 -21.40 -31.71 5.27
N ALA A 971 -20.17 -32.22 5.14
CA ALA A 971 -19.19 -31.79 4.14
C ALA A 971 -19.72 -32.02 2.71
N PRO A 972 -19.22 -31.28 1.69
CA PRO A 972 -19.66 -31.44 0.30
C PRO A 972 -19.41 -32.86 -0.25
N ILE A 973 -18.33 -33.52 0.19
CA ILE A 973 -18.00 -34.90 -0.14
C ILE A 973 -17.86 -35.65 1.18
N THR A 974 -18.62 -36.73 1.34
CA THR A 974 -18.66 -37.53 2.58
C THR A 974 -18.25 -38.98 2.39
N GLU A 975 -18.15 -39.43 1.14
CA GLU A 975 -17.81 -40.80 0.76
C GLU A 975 -16.64 -40.79 -0.24
N ASP A 976 -15.82 -41.84 -0.22
CA ASP A 976 -14.83 -42.07 -1.27
C ASP A 976 -15.56 -42.39 -2.58
N TYR A 977 -15.18 -41.73 -3.67
CA TYR A 977 -15.77 -41.96 -4.99
C TYR A 977 -14.70 -42.33 -6.02
N THR A 978 -15.13 -43.04 -7.06
CA THR A 978 -14.31 -43.27 -8.26
C THR A 978 -14.69 -42.21 -9.28
N ASP A 979 -13.69 -41.56 -9.87
CA ASP A 979 -13.93 -40.61 -10.95
C ASP A 979 -14.43 -41.35 -12.21
N GLU A 980 -15.56 -40.89 -12.76
CA GLU A 980 -16.21 -41.49 -13.92
C GLU A 980 -16.27 -40.48 -15.07
N LEU A 981 -16.16 -40.97 -16.30
CA LEU A 981 -16.26 -40.13 -17.49
C LEU A 981 -17.65 -39.49 -17.57
N ASN A 982 -17.69 -38.18 -17.80
CA ASN A 982 -18.95 -37.48 -18.04
C ASN A 982 -19.50 -37.79 -19.45
N ASP A 983 -20.73 -37.37 -19.75
CA ASP A 983 -21.39 -37.63 -21.05
C ASP A 983 -20.61 -37.09 -22.26
N PHE A 984 -19.79 -36.06 -22.08
CA PHE A 984 -18.93 -35.55 -23.14
C PHE A 984 -17.74 -36.49 -23.37
N ASP A 985 -17.09 -36.91 -22.29
CA ASP A 985 -15.97 -37.85 -22.33
C ASP A 985 -16.39 -39.25 -22.80
N LEU A 986 -17.59 -39.70 -22.44
CA LEU A 986 -18.19 -40.94 -22.95
C LEU A 986 -18.42 -40.86 -24.46
N ARG A 987 -18.99 -39.76 -24.96
CA ARG A 987 -19.16 -39.57 -26.41
C ARG A 987 -17.82 -39.46 -27.14
N ARG A 988 -16.83 -38.81 -26.53
CA ARG A 988 -15.46 -38.76 -27.05
C ARG A 988 -14.83 -40.15 -27.09
N LEU A 989 -15.00 -40.95 -26.03
CA LEU A 989 -14.53 -42.34 -25.96
C LEU A 989 -15.20 -43.22 -27.02
N GLU A 990 -16.52 -43.10 -27.20
CA GLU A 990 -17.27 -43.80 -28.25
C GLU A 990 -16.79 -43.41 -29.65
N ALA A 991 -16.58 -42.12 -29.91
CA ALA A 991 -16.08 -41.62 -31.18
C ALA A 991 -14.68 -42.19 -31.49
N LEU A 992 -13.78 -42.19 -30.49
CA LEU A 992 -12.44 -42.76 -30.62
C LEU A 992 -12.44 -44.28 -30.75
N GLY A 993 -13.41 -44.98 -30.15
CA GLY A 993 -13.56 -46.43 -30.24
C GLY A 993 -14.26 -46.93 -31.52
N SER A 994 -14.80 -46.02 -32.33
CA SER A 994 -15.45 -46.32 -33.62
C SER A 994 -14.52 -46.20 -34.84
N LEU A 995 -13.27 -45.79 -34.62
CA LEU A 995 -12.13 -45.85 -35.54
C LEU A 995 -11.38 -47.18 -35.40
#